data_AF-A0A2M6X4U0-F1
#
_entry.id   AF-A0A2M6X4U0-F1
#
_cell.length_a   1.000
_cell.length_b   1.000
_cell.length_c   1.000
_cell.angle_alpha   90.00
_cell.angle_beta   90.00
_cell.angle_gamma   90.00
#
_symmetry.space_group_name_H-M   'P 1'
#
loop_
_entity.id
_entity.type
_entity.pdbx_description
1 polymer ?
#
loop_
_entity_poly.entity_id
_entity_poly.type
_entity_poly.pdbx_seq_one_letter_code
_entity_poly.pdbx_strand_id
1 'polypeptide(L)'
;MRLFQLVSLATLASLFSVSGIPQELKTPKNATGKRLSQESKVSAKRGRAKISLEGQIQVIFANKLWNTSSTEINTGTLVLRDAITKRVVKIQLQESEPDSSEFHGKFTVNWEGTTQMVPGFYGQKNEGAGYKEEDIPQLIKSGQLVRLPYVLEKDPRGPYTFYVFTDREQTIKAAKTIEERARAAKPSIIAPTSSKAALAVLEVNQLKQLQELKFKLSEDAIKREKERLLRYEKALQERSKNSQELSRLPEGQRNLRTKEAERLAQEGMRQFQAGDFKQATQSFKKSLELNPNGQGIYYSYGVSLYREGEYDESIVALRMSQNDLVDRQVLEKDFYLALNYFRLREYAFAQKAFEELRGKKDPALSPSSAFYLGLIGYETAEYESAKPYFQEVLDTSEDSQLDEQAERMIDQINAILQFAKLKEKRFVLDLTLGISYDSNVLLVSDSNPDQASPSDLAGTRLAGGAGLYWRPIFEKDYEWGLKAKLDYIYSLQSRLSQADPFLVNVSSPFSWRGKLFQKGYKLSVKPAYENLYLDADQSGSREHLLSSLMADWGNTFVMSESWFSSYNFKIRQDRFTTDATKVQNANKYTLNLNNIVFLGSKKNRGLISDLNYIENKAETTTWMFRRYDIGLSYLTPLMENYQGVVGFVYYNANYYENTQGRNDTNWTALAIVTKKLSEWLEGGLSATYIRNQSTVPTFTYSKYIIGINFSTSTAF
;
A
#
# COMPACT_ATOMS: atom_id res chain seq x y z
N MET A 1 -23.18 34.87 -28.72
CA MET A 1 -23.99 33.64 -28.85
C MET A 1 -24.09 33.01 -27.47
N ARG A 2 -25.32 32.80 -27.00
CA ARG A 2 -25.71 32.55 -25.59
C ARG A 2 -25.14 31.25 -25.02
N LEU A 3 -24.29 31.32 -23.98
CA LEU A 3 -24.19 30.26 -22.95
C LEU A 3 -23.36 30.70 -21.73
N PHE A 4 -23.72 31.77 -21.02
CA PHE A 4 -23.18 32.05 -19.67
C PHE A 4 -24.13 32.97 -18.91
N GLN A 5 -24.99 32.37 -18.06
CA GLN A 5 -25.66 33.04 -16.94
C GLN A 5 -26.20 31.96 -15.98
N LEU A 6 -26.07 32.23 -14.68
CA LEU A 6 -26.52 31.46 -13.50
C LEU A 6 -25.55 30.40 -12.93
N VAL A 7 -24.67 30.85 -12.03
CA VAL A 7 -24.36 30.10 -10.79
C VAL A 7 -24.42 31.10 -9.63
N SER A 8 -25.58 31.18 -8.99
CA SER A 8 -25.75 31.83 -7.69
C SER A 8 -25.27 30.88 -6.57
N LEU A 9 -24.60 31.43 -5.57
CA LEU A 9 -24.26 30.77 -4.30
C LEU A 9 -25.53 30.17 -3.64
N ALA A 10 -25.80 28.88 -3.83
CA ALA A 10 -26.82 28.15 -3.04
C ALA A 10 -26.69 26.61 -3.07
N THR A 11 -25.53 26.04 -3.40
CA THR A 11 -25.32 24.57 -3.39
C THR A 11 -24.00 24.20 -2.75
N LEU A 12 -23.87 24.45 -1.45
CA LEU A 12 -22.80 23.90 -0.62
C LEU A 12 -23.21 23.66 0.85
N ALA A 13 -24.52 23.59 1.13
CA ALA A 13 -25.06 23.36 2.48
C ALA A 13 -26.20 22.31 2.49
N SER A 14 -25.98 21.13 1.91
CA SER A 14 -26.96 20.03 1.97
C SER A 14 -26.34 18.63 2.01
N LEU A 15 -25.29 18.43 2.82
CA LEU A 15 -24.79 17.08 3.13
C LEU A 15 -24.76 16.73 4.62
N PHE A 16 -25.23 17.59 5.53
CA PHE A 16 -25.37 17.24 6.95
C PHE A 16 -26.56 17.96 7.62
N SER A 17 -27.74 17.34 7.57
CA SER A 17 -28.75 17.42 8.65
C SER A 17 -29.89 16.44 8.37
N VAL A 18 -29.92 15.33 9.10
CA VAL A 18 -31.06 14.40 9.14
C VAL A 18 -31.88 14.72 10.39
N SER A 19 -33.06 15.33 10.21
CA SER A 19 -34.19 15.22 11.13
C SER A 19 -35.45 15.74 10.45
N GLY A 20 -36.57 15.03 10.60
CA GLY A 20 -37.88 15.53 10.15
C GLY A 20 -38.84 14.43 9.68
N ILE A 21 -39.49 13.80 10.65
CA ILE A 21 -40.66 12.93 10.52
C ILE A 21 -41.78 13.63 9.73
N PRO A 22 -42.65 12.88 9.01
CA PRO A 22 -44.08 13.07 9.25
C PRO A 22 -44.84 11.74 9.46
N GLN A 23 -45.77 11.80 10.42
CA GLN A 23 -46.73 10.78 10.77
C GLN A 23 -47.90 10.69 9.76
N GLU A 24 -48.36 9.45 9.61
CA GLU A 24 -49.74 8.97 9.39
C GLU A 24 -50.45 9.21 8.03
N LEU A 25 -50.75 8.11 7.33
CA LEU A 25 -52.07 7.45 7.40
C LEU A 25 -52.15 6.19 6.50
N LYS A 26 -52.73 5.15 7.11
CA LYS A 26 -53.51 4.03 6.53
C LYS A 26 -52.81 2.84 5.88
N THR A 27 -52.94 1.73 6.59
CA THR A 27 -52.80 0.33 6.17
C THR A 27 -53.71 -0.04 4.99
N PRO A 28 -53.31 -1.05 4.22
CA PRO A 28 -54.26 -2.10 3.86
C PRO A 28 -53.77 -3.50 4.22
N LYS A 29 -54.78 -4.33 4.45
CA LYS A 29 -54.78 -5.69 4.97
C LYS A 29 -54.20 -6.72 4.00
N ASN A 30 -53.75 -7.82 4.61
CA ASN A 30 -53.59 -9.17 4.04
C ASN A 30 -54.63 -9.51 2.96
N ALA A 31 -54.19 -10.14 1.87
CA ALA A 31 -54.94 -11.22 1.23
C ALA A 31 -54.08 -12.01 0.23
N THR A 32 -54.09 -13.33 0.44
CA THR A 32 -54.05 -14.41 -0.56
C THR A 32 -52.79 -14.67 -1.36
N GLY A 33 -52.33 -15.91 -1.26
CA GLY A 33 -51.20 -16.42 -2.02
C GLY A 33 -51.55 -16.89 -3.42
N LYS A 34 -50.50 -17.18 -4.18
CA LYS A 34 -50.50 -18.22 -5.20
C LYS A 34 -49.07 -18.72 -5.39
N ARG A 35 -48.96 -20.04 -5.35
CA ARG A 35 -47.78 -20.83 -5.61
C ARG A 35 -47.54 -20.91 -7.13
N LEU A 36 -46.27 -21.12 -7.46
CA LEU A 36 -45.71 -21.87 -8.59
C LEU A 36 -45.39 -21.17 -9.93
N SER A 37 -44.12 -21.37 -10.28
CA SER A 37 -43.52 -21.65 -11.61
C SER A 37 -43.50 -20.55 -12.66
N GLN A 38 -42.29 -20.09 -13.00
CA GLN A 38 -41.71 -20.44 -14.30
C GLN A 38 -40.19 -20.21 -14.34
N GLU A 39 -39.56 -21.08 -15.10
CA GLU A 39 -38.13 -21.28 -15.25
C GLU A 39 -37.42 -20.18 -16.02
N SER A 40 -36.12 -20.07 -15.74
CA SER A 40 -35.02 -19.83 -16.69
C SER A 40 -35.20 -18.80 -17.80
N LYS A 41 -34.37 -17.75 -17.74
CA LYS A 41 -33.45 -17.38 -18.84
C LYS A 41 -32.36 -16.43 -18.30
N VAL A 42 -31.36 -17.01 -17.62
CA VAL A 42 -30.05 -16.37 -17.51
C VAL A 42 -29.37 -16.56 -18.86
N SER A 43 -29.45 -15.55 -19.72
CA SER A 43 -28.68 -15.47 -20.96
C SER A 43 -27.19 -15.28 -20.61
N ALA A 44 -26.48 -16.38 -20.39
CA ALA A 44 -25.03 -16.39 -20.25
C ALA A 44 -24.36 -16.24 -21.63
N LYS A 45 -24.26 -15.01 -22.16
CA LYS A 45 -23.22 -14.69 -23.14
C LYS A 45 -21.89 -14.59 -22.39
N ARG A 46 -21.19 -15.72 -22.25
CA ARG A 46 -19.79 -15.80 -21.79
C ARG A 46 -18.85 -15.14 -22.81
N GLY A 47 -18.81 -13.81 -22.82
CA GLY A 47 -17.68 -13.07 -23.41
C GLY A 47 -16.47 -13.22 -22.51
N ARG A 48 -15.29 -13.54 -23.07
CA ARG A 48 -14.03 -13.55 -22.31
C ARG A 48 -13.73 -12.11 -21.88
N ALA A 49 -13.44 -11.88 -20.59
CA ALA A 49 -13.13 -10.55 -20.08
C ALA A 49 -11.85 -10.01 -20.76
N LYS A 50 -11.96 -8.85 -21.42
CA LYS A 50 -10.80 -8.09 -21.92
C LYS A 50 -10.17 -7.36 -20.75
N ILE A 51 -8.85 -7.40 -20.64
CA ILE A 51 -8.09 -6.61 -19.65
C ILE A 51 -7.26 -5.54 -20.37
N SER A 52 -7.02 -4.41 -19.70
CA SER A 52 -6.05 -3.41 -20.18
C SER A 52 -4.62 -3.92 -19.91
N LEU A 53 -3.73 -3.71 -20.88
CA LEU A 53 -2.30 -4.04 -20.79
C LEU A 53 -1.48 -2.98 -20.03
N GLU A 54 -2.08 -1.84 -19.69
CA GLU A 54 -1.39 -0.66 -19.15
C GLU A 54 -1.10 -0.77 -17.63
N GLY A 55 -1.34 -1.93 -17.00
CA GLY A 55 -1.15 -2.15 -15.56
C GLY A 55 -0.41 -3.45 -15.23
N GLN A 56 0.17 -3.51 -14.03
CA GLN A 56 0.82 -4.72 -13.52
C GLN A 56 -0.21 -5.85 -13.40
N ILE A 57 0.16 -7.02 -13.91
CA ILE A 57 -0.60 -8.25 -13.79
C ILE A 57 0.03 -9.07 -12.67
N GLN A 58 -0.78 -9.48 -11.71
CA GLN A 58 -0.38 -10.44 -10.69
C GLN A 58 -0.96 -11.80 -11.05
N VAL A 59 -0.12 -12.82 -11.06
CA VAL A 59 -0.55 -14.21 -11.19
C VAL A 59 -0.26 -14.91 -9.89
N ILE A 60 -1.29 -15.56 -9.37
CA ILE A 60 -1.23 -16.47 -8.24
C ILE A 60 -1.62 -17.83 -8.80
N PHE A 61 -0.71 -18.79 -8.73
CA PHE A 61 -0.90 -20.12 -9.25
C PHE A 61 -0.65 -21.14 -8.14
N ALA A 62 -1.72 -21.77 -7.67
CA ALA A 62 -1.61 -22.87 -6.73
C ALA A 62 -1.25 -24.14 -7.51
N ASN A 63 0.01 -24.59 -7.39
CA ASN A 63 0.47 -25.80 -8.05
C ASN A 63 1.40 -26.61 -7.16
N LYS A 64 0.82 -27.65 -6.56
CA LYS A 64 1.52 -28.59 -5.67
C LYS A 64 2.67 -29.32 -6.37
N LEU A 65 2.60 -29.52 -7.69
CA LEU A 65 3.64 -30.22 -8.45
C LEU A 65 4.92 -29.39 -8.62
N TRP A 66 4.86 -28.07 -8.42
CA TRP A 66 6.04 -27.20 -8.55
C TRP A 66 6.81 -27.02 -7.26
N ASN A 67 6.22 -27.41 -6.13
CA ASN A 67 6.85 -27.30 -4.83
C ASN A 67 7.56 -28.63 -4.54
N THR A 68 8.84 -28.68 -4.87
CA THR A 68 9.72 -29.84 -4.79
C THR A 68 10.63 -29.84 -3.58
N SER A 69 10.79 -28.69 -2.91
CA SER A 69 11.59 -28.55 -1.68
C SER A 69 10.72 -27.98 -0.57
N SER A 70 10.84 -28.51 0.64
CA SER A 70 10.18 -27.90 1.81
C SER A 70 10.95 -26.72 2.40
N THR A 71 12.21 -26.55 2.02
CA THR A 71 13.15 -25.65 2.70
C THR A 71 13.69 -24.56 1.79
N GLU A 72 13.42 -24.64 0.49
CA GLU A 72 13.93 -23.70 -0.50
C GLU A 72 12.75 -23.09 -1.25
N ILE A 73 12.88 -21.85 -1.68
CA ILE A 73 11.88 -21.23 -2.56
C ILE A 73 11.95 -21.88 -3.93
N ASN A 74 10.84 -22.50 -4.37
CA ASN A 74 10.77 -23.07 -5.71
C ASN A 74 10.30 -22.04 -6.75
N THR A 75 10.62 -22.31 -8.02
CA THR A 75 10.17 -21.49 -9.14
C THR A 75 9.45 -22.33 -10.19
N GLY A 76 8.55 -21.70 -10.93
CA GLY A 76 7.93 -22.35 -12.08
C GLY A 76 7.54 -21.38 -13.18
N THR A 77 7.19 -21.92 -14.34
CA THR A 77 6.95 -21.15 -15.56
C THR A 77 5.53 -21.38 -16.09
N LEU A 78 4.78 -20.29 -16.29
CA LEU A 78 3.56 -20.28 -17.10
C LEU A 78 3.77 -19.52 -18.41
N VAL A 79 2.85 -19.75 -19.36
CA VAL A 79 2.76 -18.98 -20.60
C VAL A 79 1.47 -18.18 -20.60
N LEU A 80 1.58 -16.89 -20.85
CA LEU A 80 0.44 -16.02 -21.12
C LEU A 80 0.33 -15.80 -22.62
N ARG A 81 -0.83 -16.11 -23.20
CA ARG A 81 -1.13 -15.93 -24.62
C ARG A 81 -2.37 -15.08 -24.80
N ASP A 82 -2.30 -14.09 -25.69
CA ASP A 82 -3.49 -13.33 -26.06
C ASP A 82 -4.31 -14.05 -27.14
N ALA A 83 -5.61 -14.17 -26.88
CA ALA A 83 -6.52 -14.82 -27.79
C ALA A 83 -6.74 -14.02 -29.10
N ILE A 84 -6.48 -12.71 -29.11
CA ILE A 84 -6.68 -11.84 -30.28
C ILE A 84 -5.43 -11.85 -31.16
N THR A 85 -4.32 -11.29 -30.67
CA THR A 85 -3.07 -11.09 -31.43
C THR A 85 -2.25 -12.37 -31.60
N LYS A 86 -2.56 -13.42 -30.82
CA LYS A 86 -1.81 -14.68 -30.73
C LYS A 86 -0.38 -14.54 -30.18
N ARG A 87 0.04 -13.34 -29.76
CA ARG A 87 1.31 -13.11 -29.07
C ARG A 87 1.35 -13.87 -27.74
N VAL A 88 2.55 -14.32 -27.38
CA VAL A 88 2.83 -15.10 -26.16
C VAL A 88 3.91 -14.39 -25.34
N VAL A 89 3.89 -14.59 -24.03
CA VAL A 89 4.99 -14.21 -23.14
C VAL A 89 5.19 -15.31 -22.10
N LYS A 90 6.45 -15.63 -21.83
CA LYS A 90 6.84 -16.51 -20.72
C LYS A 90 6.78 -15.72 -19.41
N ILE A 91 6.15 -16.28 -18.39
CA ILE A 91 6.10 -15.68 -17.04
C ILE A 91 6.70 -16.67 -16.03
N GLN A 92 7.63 -16.19 -15.23
CA GLN A 92 8.22 -16.94 -14.13
C GLN A 92 7.50 -16.57 -12.84
N LEU A 93 7.11 -17.58 -12.08
CA LEU A 93 6.49 -17.46 -10.77
C LEU A 93 7.45 -18.04 -9.73
N GLN A 94 7.45 -17.47 -8.54
CA GLN A 94 8.20 -17.93 -7.37
C GLN A 94 7.22 -18.33 -6.28
N GLU A 95 7.55 -19.36 -5.51
CA GLU A 95 6.76 -19.75 -4.36
C GLU A 95 6.70 -18.61 -3.33
N SER A 96 5.56 -18.36 -2.68
CA SER A 96 5.39 -17.19 -1.79
C SER A 96 6.20 -17.26 -0.50
N GLU A 97 6.56 -18.46 -0.08
CA GLU A 97 7.30 -18.84 1.12
C GLU A 97 7.64 -20.33 1.02
N PRO A 98 8.70 -20.84 1.71
CA PRO A 98 9.16 -22.21 1.50
C PRO A 98 8.07 -23.23 1.80
N ASP A 99 7.65 -24.05 0.85
CA ASP A 99 6.60 -25.06 1.05
C ASP A 99 5.13 -24.57 1.12
N SER A 100 4.78 -23.47 0.46
CA SER A 100 3.40 -22.99 0.34
C SER A 100 2.60 -23.56 -0.83
N SER A 101 3.26 -24.06 -1.87
CA SER A 101 2.64 -24.48 -3.13
C SER A 101 1.85 -23.37 -3.85
N GLU A 102 1.97 -22.12 -3.37
CA GLU A 102 1.35 -20.94 -3.95
C GLU A 102 2.44 -20.12 -4.65
N PHE A 103 2.35 -20.03 -5.98
CA PHE A 103 3.37 -19.39 -6.80
C PHE A 103 2.89 -18.04 -7.30
N HIS A 104 3.68 -17.01 -7.03
CA HIS A 104 3.36 -15.62 -7.26
C HIS A 104 4.30 -15.05 -8.33
N GLY A 105 3.74 -14.23 -9.21
CA GLY A 105 4.52 -13.45 -10.15
C GLY A 105 3.81 -12.15 -10.47
N LYS A 106 4.57 -11.06 -10.54
CA LYS A 106 4.06 -9.77 -10.98
C LYS A 106 4.81 -9.33 -12.22
N PHE A 107 4.09 -9.02 -13.28
CA PHE A 107 4.69 -8.68 -14.57
C PHE A 107 3.89 -7.59 -15.29
N THR A 108 4.56 -6.92 -16.22
CA THR A 108 3.95 -5.94 -17.12
C THR A 108 4.11 -6.45 -18.54
N VAL A 109 3.03 -6.46 -19.33
CA VAL A 109 3.08 -6.91 -20.72
C VAL A 109 3.01 -5.70 -21.62
N ASN A 110 4.12 -5.36 -22.27
CA ASN A 110 4.21 -4.27 -23.24
C ASN A 110 4.25 -4.83 -24.66
N TRP A 111 3.15 -4.69 -25.38
CA TRP A 111 3.05 -5.08 -26.79
C TRP A 111 2.71 -3.86 -27.64
N GLU A 112 3.65 -3.49 -28.50
CA GLU A 112 3.49 -2.35 -29.39
C GLU A 112 2.21 -2.48 -30.23
N GLY A 113 1.41 -1.41 -30.23
CA GLY A 113 0.12 -1.32 -30.93
C GLY A 113 -1.07 -1.99 -30.24
N THR A 114 -0.92 -2.55 -29.03
CA THR A 114 -2.02 -3.26 -28.32
C THR A 114 -2.30 -2.66 -26.94
N THR A 115 -3.52 -2.19 -26.69
CA THR A 115 -3.93 -1.62 -25.39
C THR A 115 -4.78 -2.58 -24.54
N GLN A 116 -5.31 -3.64 -25.15
CA GLN A 116 -6.15 -4.63 -24.47
C GLN A 116 -5.80 -6.05 -24.93
N MET A 117 -5.88 -7.01 -24.01
CA MET A 117 -5.71 -8.43 -24.33
C MET A 117 -6.86 -9.28 -23.78
N VAL A 118 -7.01 -10.47 -24.35
CA VAL A 118 -7.84 -11.54 -23.80
C VAL A 118 -6.90 -12.64 -23.28
N PRO A 119 -6.64 -12.69 -21.95
CA PRO A 119 -5.62 -13.57 -21.40
C PRO A 119 -6.01 -15.05 -21.51
N GLY A 120 -5.03 -15.87 -21.88
CA GLY A 120 -5.08 -17.31 -21.78
C GLY A 120 -3.80 -17.82 -21.15
N PHE A 121 -3.92 -18.48 -20.00
CA PHE A 121 -2.81 -19.14 -19.33
C PHE A 121 -2.64 -20.56 -19.85
N TYR A 122 -1.39 -20.94 -20.09
CA TYR A 122 -0.99 -22.26 -20.51
C TYR A 122 0.13 -22.76 -19.60
N GLY A 123 0.03 -24.03 -19.20
CA GLY A 123 1.04 -24.71 -18.40
C GLY A 123 1.18 -26.16 -18.85
N GLN A 124 2.26 -26.81 -18.44
CA GLN A 124 2.43 -28.25 -18.63
C GLN A 124 1.56 -29.02 -17.64
N LYS A 125 1.17 -30.24 -18.03
CA LYS A 125 0.36 -31.11 -17.17
C LYS A 125 1.20 -31.79 -16.07
N ASN A 126 2.48 -32.09 -16.34
CA ASN A 126 3.50 -32.61 -15.42
C ASN A 126 4.87 -31.95 -15.73
N GLU A 127 5.77 -31.91 -14.72
CA GLU A 127 7.16 -31.41 -14.67
C GLU A 127 7.72 -30.49 -15.80
N GLY A 128 8.05 -29.25 -15.40
CA GLY A 128 9.44 -28.76 -15.29
C GLY A 128 10.33 -28.59 -16.54
N ALA A 129 9.95 -29.06 -17.73
CA ALA A 129 10.81 -28.85 -18.89
C ALA A 129 10.73 -27.40 -19.34
N GLY A 130 11.79 -26.62 -19.10
CA GLY A 130 11.95 -25.29 -19.67
C GLY A 130 11.89 -25.37 -21.20
N TYR A 131 10.96 -24.64 -21.81
CA TYR A 131 10.82 -24.54 -23.25
C TYR A 131 11.34 -23.20 -23.76
N LYS A 132 11.89 -23.20 -24.98
CA LYS A 132 12.26 -21.96 -25.68
C LYS A 132 10.99 -21.24 -26.13
N GLU A 133 11.04 -19.91 -26.13
CA GLU A 133 9.89 -19.08 -26.48
C GLU A 133 9.41 -19.31 -27.92
N GLU A 134 10.37 -19.63 -28.81
CA GLU A 134 10.16 -19.98 -30.22
C GLU A 134 9.30 -21.23 -30.43
N ASP A 135 9.36 -22.19 -29.49
CA ASP A 135 8.68 -23.50 -29.60
C ASP A 135 7.25 -23.45 -29.06
N ILE A 136 6.89 -22.43 -28.26
CA ILE A 136 5.58 -22.30 -27.59
C ILE A 136 4.39 -22.49 -28.55
N PRO A 137 4.35 -21.89 -29.76
CA PRO A 137 3.23 -22.08 -30.68
C PRO A 137 3.04 -23.54 -31.10
N GLN A 138 4.14 -24.28 -31.28
CA GLN A 138 4.11 -25.69 -31.65
C GLN A 138 3.67 -26.56 -30.46
N LEU A 139 4.17 -26.27 -29.25
CA LEU A 139 3.81 -26.97 -28.02
C LEU A 139 2.32 -26.81 -27.64
N ILE A 140 1.73 -25.64 -27.93
CA ILE A 140 0.28 -25.43 -27.78
C ILE A 140 -0.50 -26.25 -28.81
N LYS A 141 0.01 -26.36 -30.04
CA LYS A 141 -0.64 -27.11 -31.14
C LYS A 141 -0.55 -28.62 -30.94
N SER A 142 0.56 -29.12 -30.40
CA SER A 142 0.77 -30.54 -30.09
C SER A 142 0.01 -31.00 -28.84
N GLY A 143 -0.53 -30.07 -28.05
CA GLY A 143 -1.26 -30.35 -26.81
C GLY A 143 -0.37 -30.57 -25.59
N GLN A 144 0.95 -30.35 -25.72
CA GLN A 144 1.90 -30.44 -24.60
C GLN A 144 1.76 -29.26 -23.61
N LEU A 145 1.37 -28.08 -24.11
CA LEU A 145 0.93 -26.96 -23.27
C LEU A 145 -0.59 -26.91 -23.22
N VAL A 146 -1.14 -27.25 -22.06
CA VAL A 146 -2.59 -27.26 -21.82
C VAL A 146 -3.06 -25.93 -21.27
N ARG A 147 -4.27 -25.53 -21.69
CA ARG A 147 -4.88 -24.28 -21.26
C ARG A 147 -5.43 -24.41 -19.85
N LEU A 148 -5.04 -23.51 -18.96
CA LEU A 148 -5.44 -23.50 -17.55
C LEU A 148 -6.64 -22.58 -17.31
N PRO A 149 -7.63 -23.00 -16.49
CA PRO A 149 -8.69 -22.11 -16.03
C PRO A 149 -8.15 -21.08 -15.02
N TYR A 150 -8.83 -19.94 -14.92
CA TYR A 150 -8.48 -18.88 -13.98
C TYR A 150 -9.72 -18.14 -13.48
N VAL A 151 -9.60 -17.53 -12.30
CA VAL A 151 -10.50 -16.49 -11.79
C VAL A 151 -9.77 -15.16 -11.83
N LEU A 152 -10.41 -14.15 -12.40
CA LEU A 152 -9.90 -12.78 -12.39
C LEU A 152 -10.57 -12.05 -11.24
N GLU A 153 -9.78 -11.68 -10.23
CA GLU A 153 -10.21 -10.72 -9.23
C GLU A 153 -9.76 -9.32 -9.68
N LYS A 154 -10.73 -8.41 -9.76
CA LYS A 154 -10.47 -7.02 -10.08
C LYS A 154 -10.55 -6.22 -8.78
N ASP A 155 -9.41 -6.02 -8.13
CA ASP A 155 -9.32 -5.01 -7.09
C ASP A 155 -9.57 -3.63 -7.73
N PRO A 156 -10.56 -2.84 -7.27
CA PRO A 156 -10.84 -1.50 -7.78
C PRO A 156 -9.63 -0.55 -7.76
N ARG A 157 -8.59 -0.83 -6.96
CA ARG A 157 -7.38 -0.02 -6.78
C ARG A 157 -6.05 -0.79 -6.97
N GLY A 158 -6.11 -2.09 -7.27
CA GLY A 158 -4.96 -3.01 -7.35
C GLY A 158 -4.61 -3.50 -8.76
N PRO A 159 -3.57 -4.35 -8.91
CA PRO A 159 -3.26 -5.04 -10.18
C PRO A 159 -4.40 -6.00 -10.59
N TYR A 160 -4.42 -6.41 -11.86
CA TYR A 160 -5.28 -7.54 -12.25
C TYR A 160 -4.71 -8.81 -11.61
N THR A 161 -5.42 -9.39 -10.65
CA THR A 161 -4.99 -10.63 -10.00
C THR A 161 -5.67 -11.82 -10.66
N PHE A 162 -4.86 -12.65 -11.31
CA PHE A 162 -5.28 -13.91 -11.89
C PHE A 162 -4.96 -15.04 -10.93
N TYR A 163 -6.00 -15.64 -10.36
CA TYR A 163 -5.92 -16.91 -9.68
C TYR A 163 -6.02 -18.01 -10.72
N VAL A 164 -4.89 -18.61 -11.08
CA VAL A 164 -4.80 -19.70 -12.05
C VAL A 164 -4.95 -21.03 -11.31
N PHE A 165 -5.65 -21.99 -11.92
CA PHE A 165 -5.90 -23.30 -11.32
C PHE A 165 -5.60 -24.41 -12.31
N THR A 166 -5.26 -25.60 -11.79
CA THR A 166 -5.09 -26.81 -12.61
C THR A 166 -6.42 -27.51 -12.89
N ASP A 167 -7.43 -27.32 -12.02
CA ASP A 167 -8.74 -27.96 -12.13
C ASP A 167 -9.92 -26.96 -12.15
N ARG A 168 -10.99 -27.36 -12.85
CA ARG A 168 -12.20 -26.56 -13.06
C ARG A 168 -13.10 -26.49 -11.83
N GLU A 169 -13.16 -27.53 -11.00
CA GLU A 169 -13.96 -27.48 -9.76
C GLU A 169 -13.32 -26.53 -8.74
N GLN A 170 -11.99 -26.58 -8.60
CA GLN A 170 -11.24 -25.63 -7.77
C GLN A 170 -11.46 -24.18 -8.20
N THR A 171 -11.46 -23.92 -9.51
CA THR A 171 -11.76 -22.60 -10.09
C THR A 171 -13.16 -22.12 -9.68
N ILE A 172 -14.15 -23.01 -9.73
CA ILE A 172 -15.54 -22.68 -9.37
C ILE A 172 -15.67 -22.42 -7.85
N LYS A 173 -14.98 -23.22 -7.02
CA LYS A 173 -14.95 -23.03 -5.56
C LYS A 173 -14.30 -21.70 -5.21
N ALA A 174 -13.13 -21.39 -5.77
CA ALA A 174 -12.43 -20.12 -5.55
C ALA A 174 -13.25 -18.92 -6.01
N ALA A 175 -13.94 -19.01 -7.17
CA ALA A 175 -14.85 -17.97 -7.63
C ALA A 175 -15.99 -17.73 -6.62
N LYS A 176 -16.61 -18.80 -6.09
CA LYS A 176 -17.62 -18.69 -5.03
C LYS A 176 -17.06 -18.09 -3.75
N THR A 177 -15.86 -18.50 -3.32
CA THR A 177 -15.23 -17.99 -2.09
C THR A 177 -14.82 -16.52 -2.21
N ILE A 178 -14.34 -16.06 -3.36
CA ILE A 178 -14.08 -14.64 -3.61
C ILE A 178 -15.40 -13.84 -3.57
N GLU A 179 -16.46 -14.39 -4.14
CA GLU A 179 -17.81 -13.79 -4.10
C GLU A 179 -18.39 -13.77 -2.67
N GLU A 180 -18.13 -14.80 -1.86
CA GLU A 180 -18.54 -14.90 -0.45
C GLU A 180 -17.70 -13.99 0.46
N ARG A 181 -16.37 -13.88 0.23
CA ARG A 181 -15.49 -12.92 0.93
C ARG A 181 -15.95 -11.48 0.72
N ALA A 182 -16.38 -11.14 -0.49
CA ALA A 182 -16.99 -9.84 -0.76
C ALA A 182 -18.32 -9.61 -0.02
N ARG A 183 -19.03 -10.68 0.37
CA ARG A 183 -20.31 -10.62 1.11
C ARG A 183 -20.16 -10.73 2.64
N ALA A 184 -19.09 -11.32 3.16
CA ALA A 184 -18.96 -11.73 4.57
C ALA A 184 -18.26 -10.71 5.51
N ALA A 185 -18.04 -9.46 5.09
CA ALA A 185 -17.43 -8.42 5.94
C ALA A 185 -18.37 -7.83 7.03
N LYS A 186 -19.03 -8.68 7.83
CA LYS A 186 -19.64 -8.33 9.14
C LYS A 186 -19.61 -9.55 10.08
N PRO A 187 -19.18 -9.42 11.34
CA PRO A 187 -18.98 -10.56 12.25
C PRO A 187 -20.23 -10.91 13.06
N SER A 188 -20.42 -12.19 13.38
CA SER A 188 -21.37 -12.65 14.40
C SER A 188 -20.88 -13.91 15.13
N ILE A 189 -21.02 -13.89 16.45
CA ILE A 189 -20.53 -14.82 17.49
C ILE A 189 -21.67 -15.74 17.94
N ILE A 190 -21.45 -17.06 18.16
CA ILE A 190 -22.24 -17.93 19.09
C ILE A 190 -21.35 -19.01 19.74
N ALA A 191 -21.61 -19.27 21.04
CA ALA A 191 -20.88 -20.11 22.01
C ALA A 191 -21.18 -21.64 21.99
N PRO A 192 -20.43 -22.49 22.73
CA PRO A 192 -20.47 -23.96 22.64
C PRO A 192 -21.12 -24.68 23.86
N THR A 193 -21.44 -25.98 23.70
CA THR A 193 -21.95 -26.87 24.77
C THR A 193 -21.21 -28.23 24.88
N SER A 194 -20.70 -28.46 26.09
CA SER A 194 -20.61 -29.67 26.95
C SER A 194 -20.19 -31.09 26.45
N SER A 195 -19.07 -31.53 27.06
CA SER A 195 -18.88 -32.67 28.00
C SER A 195 -18.29 -34.04 27.59
N LYS A 196 -17.15 -34.30 28.27
CA LYS A 196 -16.71 -35.47 29.08
C LYS A 196 -16.27 -36.80 28.42
N ALA A 197 -14.94 -36.97 28.54
CA ALA A 197 -14.20 -38.07 29.19
C ALA A 197 -14.02 -39.41 28.46
N ALA A 198 -12.77 -39.68 28.05
CA ALA A 198 -11.86 -40.59 28.77
C ALA A 198 -10.71 -41.00 27.82
N LEU A 199 -9.46 -40.82 28.23
CA LEU A 199 -8.28 -41.61 27.85
C LEU A 199 -7.14 -41.16 28.77
N ALA A 200 -6.22 -42.05 29.12
CA ALA A 200 -4.99 -41.72 29.84
C ALA A 200 -3.99 -42.86 29.65
N VAL A 201 -2.78 -42.53 29.19
CA VAL A 201 -1.45 -42.94 29.72
C VAL A 201 -0.29 -42.55 28.76
N LEU A 202 -0.54 -42.11 27.52
CA LEU A 202 0.47 -41.36 26.73
C LEU A 202 0.39 -39.83 26.93
N GLU A 203 -0.64 -39.40 27.65
CA GLU A 203 -1.16 -38.03 27.77
C GLU A 203 -0.31 -37.06 28.61
N VAL A 204 0.46 -37.52 29.60
CA VAL A 204 0.94 -36.64 30.68
C VAL A 204 1.95 -35.58 30.19
N ASN A 205 2.89 -35.93 29.31
CA ASN A 205 3.90 -34.97 28.85
C ASN A 205 3.33 -33.95 27.85
N GLN A 206 2.46 -34.39 26.94
CA GLN A 206 1.82 -33.52 25.95
C GLN A 206 0.74 -32.64 26.59
N LEU A 207 -0.01 -33.14 27.58
CA LEU A 207 -0.95 -32.34 28.37
C LEU A 207 -0.25 -31.31 29.26
N LYS A 208 0.91 -31.63 29.82
CA LYS A 208 1.70 -30.67 30.62
C LYS A 208 2.19 -29.50 29.74
N GLN A 209 2.70 -29.80 28.54
CA GLN A 209 3.04 -28.78 27.55
C GLN A 209 1.81 -27.96 27.10
N LEU A 210 0.65 -28.61 26.90
CA LEU A 210 -0.60 -27.93 26.60
C LEU A 210 -1.10 -27.02 27.73
N GLN A 211 -0.87 -27.40 28.99
CA GLN A 211 -1.19 -26.57 30.16
C GLN A 211 -0.30 -25.33 30.23
N GLU A 212 1.00 -25.46 29.95
CA GLU A 212 1.94 -24.34 29.87
C GLU A 212 1.60 -23.37 28.72
N LEU A 213 1.17 -23.89 27.56
CA LEU A 213 0.76 -23.06 26.42
C LEU A 213 -0.65 -22.46 26.54
N LYS A 214 -1.48 -22.92 27.49
CA LYS A 214 -2.89 -22.53 27.60
C LYS A 214 -3.10 -21.01 27.72
N PHE A 215 -2.13 -20.29 28.29
CA PHE A 215 -2.22 -18.84 28.48
C PHE A 215 -2.05 -18.04 27.17
N LYS A 216 -1.52 -18.67 26.10
CA LYS A 216 -1.22 -18.02 24.82
C LYS A 216 -2.09 -18.49 23.63
N LEU A 217 -2.89 -19.54 23.81
CA LEU A 217 -3.64 -20.21 22.73
C LEU A 217 -5.14 -19.87 22.76
N SER A 218 -5.79 -19.90 21.60
CA SER A 218 -7.26 -19.88 21.50
C SER A 218 -7.86 -21.21 21.96
N GLU A 219 -9.06 -21.19 22.56
CA GLU A 219 -9.74 -22.40 23.03
C GLU A 219 -9.98 -23.44 21.92
N ASP A 220 -10.26 -22.95 20.71
CA ASP A 220 -10.48 -23.79 19.52
C ASP A 220 -9.22 -24.55 19.10
N ALA A 221 -8.05 -23.90 19.12
CA ALA A 221 -6.78 -24.55 18.78
C ALA A 221 -6.45 -25.66 19.79
N ILE A 222 -6.71 -25.43 21.08
CA ILE A 222 -6.53 -26.45 22.12
C ILE A 222 -7.47 -27.64 21.91
N LYS A 223 -8.73 -27.38 21.52
CA LYS A 223 -9.70 -28.43 21.26
C LYS A 223 -9.27 -29.31 20.08
N ARG A 224 -8.86 -28.70 18.96
CA ARG A 224 -8.35 -29.43 17.78
C ARG A 224 -7.11 -30.26 18.10
N GLU A 225 -6.18 -29.69 18.86
CA GLU A 225 -4.99 -30.44 19.27
C GLU A 225 -5.35 -31.67 20.11
N LYS A 226 -6.33 -31.57 21.02
CA LYS A 226 -6.84 -32.74 21.76
C LYS A 226 -7.49 -33.78 20.84
N GLU A 227 -8.25 -33.34 19.84
CA GLU A 227 -8.85 -34.26 18.86
C GLU A 227 -7.79 -34.97 18.03
N ARG A 228 -6.71 -34.27 17.63
CA ARG A 228 -5.55 -34.89 16.95
C ARG A 228 -4.83 -35.91 17.83
N LEU A 229 -4.64 -35.60 19.11
CA LEU A 229 -4.06 -36.54 20.08
C LEU A 229 -4.91 -37.80 20.22
N LEU A 230 -6.23 -37.65 20.34
CA LEU A 230 -7.15 -38.78 20.36
C LEU A 230 -7.07 -39.64 19.09
N ARG A 231 -6.96 -39.02 17.90
CA ARG A 231 -6.79 -39.73 16.63
C ARG A 231 -5.45 -40.48 16.59
N TYR A 232 -4.39 -39.86 17.08
CA TYR A 232 -3.07 -40.47 17.18
C TYR A 232 -3.06 -41.70 18.10
N GLU A 233 -3.69 -41.63 19.27
CA GLU A 233 -3.82 -42.78 20.16
C GLU A 233 -4.60 -43.94 19.52
N LYS A 234 -5.70 -43.64 18.82
CA LYS A 234 -6.44 -44.65 18.06
C LYS A 234 -5.59 -45.29 16.97
N ALA A 235 -4.82 -44.50 16.23
CA ALA A 235 -3.92 -44.99 15.19
C ALA A 235 -2.83 -45.93 15.76
N LEU A 236 -2.28 -45.62 16.94
CA LEU A 236 -1.34 -46.51 17.64
C LEU A 236 -1.99 -47.84 18.05
N GLN A 237 -3.21 -47.80 18.56
CA GLN A 237 -3.96 -49.01 18.93
C GLN A 237 -4.26 -49.89 17.71
N GLU A 238 -4.73 -49.29 16.61
CA GLU A 238 -4.99 -49.99 15.36
C GLU A 238 -3.72 -50.59 14.78
N ARG A 239 -2.61 -49.85 14.78
CA ARG A 239 -1.30 -50.35 14.35
C ARG A 239 -0.87 -51.56 15.17
N SER A 240 -0.98 -51.50 16.49
CA SER A 240 -0.64 -52.60 17.39
C SER A 240 -1.49 -53.84 17.12
N LYS A 241 -2.81 -53.66 16.98
CA LYS A 241 -3.75 -54.74 16.65
C LYS A 241 -3.42 -55.38 15.30
N ASN A 242 -3.22 -54.58 14.25
CA ASN A 242 -2.89 -55.07 12.91
C ASN A 242 -1.53 -55.80 12.89
N SER A 243 -0.57 -55.33 13.70
CA SER A 243 0.76 -55.95 13.81
C SER A 243 0.67 -57.34 14.48
N GLN A 244 -0.17 -57.48 15.51
CA GLN A 244 -0.48 -58.76 16.14
C GLN A 244 -1.24 -59.71 15.19
N GLU A 245 -2.16 -59.18 14.37
CA GLU A 245 -2.86 -59.99 13.38
C GLU A 245 -1.90 -60.52 12.30
N LEU A 246 -1.03 -59.65 11.78
CA LEU A 246 -0.01 -60.01 10.80
C LEU A 246 0.95 -61.10 11.34
N SER A 247 1.34 -61.01 12.62
CA SER A 247 2.23 -62.00 13.25
C SER A 247 1.56 -63.35 13.54
N ARG A 248 0.22 -63.42 13.60
CA ARG A 248 -0.53 -64.67 13.74
C ARG A 248 -0.75 -65.41 12.42
N LEU A 249 -0.57 -64.74 11.28
CA LEU A 249 -0.71 -65.39 9.97
C LEU A 249 0.38 -66.46 9.75
N PRO A 250 0.05 -67.57 9.07
CA PRO A 250 1.04 -68.55 8.60
C PRO A 250 2.15 -67.87 7.80
N GLU A 251 3.38 -68.34 7.93
CA GLU A 251 4.58 -67.69 7.35
C GLU A 251 4.44 -67.39 5.86
N GLY A 252 3.91 -68.33 5.05
CA GLY A 252 3.66 -68.10 3.63
C GLY A 252 2.66 -66.97 3.34
N GLN A 253 1.57 -66.87 4.11
CA GLN A 253 0.57 -65.80 3.96
C GLN A 253 1.11 -64.45 4.45
N ARG A 254 1.86 -64.46 5.56
CA ARG A 254 2.53 -63.28 6.08
C ARG A 254 3.53 -62.72 5.07
N ASN A 255 4.36 -63.57 4.49
CA ASN A 255 5.35 -63.18 3.49
C ASN A 255 4.69 -62.60 2.23
N LEU A 256 3.59 -63.20 1.76
CA LEU A 256 2.82 -62.66 0.63
C LEU A 256 2.22 -61.28 0.95
N ARG A 257 1.61 -61.11 2.13
CA ARG A 257 1.02 -59.85 2.57
C ARG A 257 2.07 -58.75 2.76
N THR A 258 3.21 -59.09 3.37
CA THR A 258 4.35 -58.16 3.53
C THR A 258 4.94 -57.75 2.19
N LYS A 259 5.15 -58.71 1.27
CA LYS A 259 5.68 -58.42 -0.07
C LYS A 259 4.74 -57.53 -0.88
N GLU A 260 3.44 -57.75 -0.76
CA GLU A 260 2.44 -56.89 -1.40
C GLU A 260 2.42 -55.49 -0.78
N ALA A 261 2.56 -55.38 0.55
CA ALA A 261 2.71 -54.10 1.22
C ALA A 261 3.96 -53.34 0.72
N GLU A 262 5.11 -54.01 0.65
CA GLU A 262 6.35 -53.42 0.12
C GLU A 262 6.21 -52.95 -1.33
N ARG A 263 5.52 -53.73 -2.17
CA ARG A 263 5.22 -53.35 -3.56
C ARG A 263 4.37 -52.07 -3.61
N LEU A 264 3.35 -51.97 -2.76
CA LEU A 264 2.50 -50.77 -2.64
C LEU A 264 3.27 -49.58 -2.05
N ALA A 265 4.18 -49.81 -1.10
CA ALA A 265 5.05 -48.77 -0.55
C ALA A 265 5.97 -48.20 -1.63
N GLN A 266 6.59 -49.06 -2.44
CA GLN A 266 7.44 -48.64 -3.55
C GLN A 266 6.65 -47.89 -4.62
N GLU A 267 5.43 -48.33 -4.92
CA GLU A 267 4.53 -47.61 -5.82
C GLU A 267 4.16 -46.23 -5.26
N GLY A 268 3.79 -46.15 -3.98
CA GLY A 268 3.54 -44.88 -3.31
C GLY A 268 4.75 -43.96 -3.31
N MET A 269 5.96 -44.49 -3.14
CA MET A 269 7.19 -43.71 -3.21
C MET A 269 7.46 -43.17 -4.62
N ARG A 270 7.22 -43.98 -5.66
CA ARG A 270 7.30 -43.50 -7.06
C ARG A 270 6.30 -42.39 -7.33
N GLN A 271 5.07 -42.55 -6.85
CA GLN A 271 4.02 -41.53 -6.98
C GLN A 271 4.37 -40.26 -6.22
N PHE A 272 4.92 -40.39 -5.02
CA PHE A 272 5.41 -39.29 -4.19
C PHE A 272 6.53 -38.52 -4.89
N GLN A 273 7.53 -39.21 -5.42
CA GLN A 273 8.62 -38.61 -6.19
C GLN A 273 8.14 -37.96 -7.48
N ALA A 274 7.06 -38.48 -8.09
CA ALA A 274 6.41 -37.88 -9.25
C ALA A 274 5.46 -36.71 -8.90
N GLY A 275 5.33 -36.34 -7.61
CA GLY A 275 4.42 -35.30 -7.12
C GLY A 275 2.94 -35.68 -7.12
N ASP A 276 2.58 -36.92 -7.46
CA ASP A 276 1.21 -37.43 -7.37
C ASP A 276 0.88 -37.84 -5.93
N PHE A 277 0.81 -36.83 -5.06
CA PHE A 277 0.57 -37.02 -3.63
C PHE A 277 -0.75 -37.73 -3.34
N LYS A 278 -1.76 -37.55 -4.20
CA LYS A 278 -3.07 -38.20 -4.01
C LYS A 278 -3.01 -39.70 -4.21
N GLN A 279 -2.35 -40.16 -5.28
CA GLN A 279 -2.15 -41.59 -5.46
C GLN A 279 -1.17 -42.13 -4.41
N ALA A 280 -0.11 -41.37 -4.08
CA ALA A 280 0.85 -41.76 -3.06
C ALA A 280 0.17 -42.01 -1.71
N THR A 281 -0.68 -41.09 -1.23
CA THR A 281 -1.49 -41.24 -0.01
C THR A 281 -2.31 -42.53 -0.03
N GLN A 282 -2.95 -42.87 -1.15
CA GLN A 282 -3.73 -44.11 -1.27
C GLN A 282 -2.85 -45.37 -1.22
N SER A 283 -1.73 -45.37 -1.94
CA SER A 283 -0.78 -46.48 -1.99
C SER A 283 -0.12 -46.71 -0.63
N PHE A 284 0.31 -45.64 0.05
CA PHE A 284 0.87 -45.68 1.39
C PHE A 284 -0.16 -46.16 2.41
N LYS A 285 -1.40 -45.65 2.37
CA LYS A 285 -2.46 -46.11 3.27
C LYS A 285 -2.71 -47.61 3.13
N LYS A 286 -2.86 -48.12 1.90
CA LYS A 286 -3.04 -49.56 1.64
C LYS A 286 -1.83 -50.39 2.09
N SER A 287 -0.61 -49.88 1.85
CA SER A 287 0.60 -50.52 2.34
C SER A 287 0.61 -50.65 3.86
N LEU A 288 0.25 -49.59 4.58
CA LEU A 288 0.21 -49.57 6.05
C LEU A 288 -0.92 -50.44 6.63
N GLU A 289 -2.03 -50.63 5.90
CA GLU A 289 -3.09 -51.59 6.23
C GLU A 289 -2.61 -53.06 6.07
N LEU A 290 -1.76 -53.34 5.09
CA LEU A 290 -1.21 -54.68 4.85
C LEU A 290 -0.02 -55.01 5.77
N ASN A 291 0.89 -54.05 5.96
CA ASN A 291 2.04 -54.15 6.85
C ASN A 291 2.15 -52.88 7.74
N PRO A 292 1.58 -52.91 8.96
CA PRO A 292 1.60 -51.78 9.88
C PRO A 292 2.98 -51.51 10.50
N ASN A 293 3.97 -52.36 10.24
CA ASN A 293 5.34 -52.22 10.74
C ASN A 293 6.28 -51.51 9.75
N GLY A 294 5.80 -51.08 8.58
CA GLY A 294 6.58 -50.30 7.60
C GLY A 294 6.79 -48.85 8.05
N GLN A 295 7.54 -48.60 9.12
CA GLN A 295 7.52 -47.32 9.82
C GLN A 295 8.06 -46.15 8.98
N GLY A 296 9.04 -46.41 8.10
CA GLY A 296 9.58 -45.41 7.18
C GLY A 296 8.55 -44.86 6.18
N ILE A 297 7.37 -45.48 6.07
CA ILE A 297 6.29 -45.03 5.19
C ILE A 297 5.47 -43.89 5.83
N TYR A 298 5.34 -43.85 7.16
CA TYR A 298 4.50 -42.84 7.83
C TYR A 298 4.98 -41.41 7.60
N TYR A 299 6.29 -41.20 7.47
CA TYR A 299 6.85 -39.89 7.13
C TYR A 299 6.40 -39.44 5.74
N SER A 300 6.68 -40.23 4.69
CA SER A 300 6.25 -39.90 3.32
C SER A 300 4.74 -39.81 3.19
N TYR A 301 3.98 -40.61 3.94
CA TYR A 301 2.53 -40.53 4.01
C TYR A 301 2.07 -39.20 4.63
N GLY A 302 2.67 -38.79 5.75
CA GLY A 302 2.38 -37.51 6.40
C GLY A 302 2.72 -36.32 5.52
N VAL A 303 3.88 -36.32 4.86
CA VAL A 303 4.23 -35.29 3.88
C VAL A 303 3.24 -35.28 2.72
N SER A 304 2.85 -36.44 2.18
CA SER A 304 1.82 -36.50 1.12
C SER A 304 0.50 -35.88 1.56
N LEU A 305 0.05 -36.17 2.78
CA LEU A 305 -1.16 -35.58 3.37
C LEU A 305 -1.06 -34.06 3.53
N TYR A 306 0.08 -33.54 4.00
CA TYR A 306 0.33 -32.10 4.06
C TYR A 306 0.19 -31.46 2.67
N ARG A 307 0.82 -32.08 1.67
CA ARG A 307 0.75 -31.63 0.27
C ARG A 307 -0.67 -31.70 -0.27
N GLU A 308 -1.48 -32.66 0.17
CA GLU A 308 -2.91 -32.72 -0.15
C GLU A 308 -3.76 -31.64 0.53
N GLY A 309 -3.25 -31.02 1.60
CA GLY A 309 -3.97 -30.04 2.41
C GLY A 309 -4.74 -30.67 3.57
N GLU A 310 -4.55 -31.96 3.82
CA GLU A 310 -5.14 -32.73 4.91
C GLU A 310 -4.26 -32.59 6.16
N TYR A 311 -4.23 -31.38 6.71
CA TYR A 311 -3.22 -30.98 7.71
C TYR A 311 -3.35 -31.70 9.06
N ASP A 312 -4.58 -31.93 9.54
CA ASP A 312 -4.81 -32.63 10.81
C ASP A 312 -4.37 -34.11 10.72
N GLU A 313 -4.70 -34.78 9.60
CA GLU A 313 -4.32 -36.15 9.29
C GLU A 313 -2.81 -36.27 9.09
N SER A 314 -2.20 -35.29 8.42
CA SER A 314 -0.76 -35.16 8.26
C SER A 314 -0.05 -35.09 9.61
N ILE A 315 -0.50 -34.23 10.55
CA ILE A 315 0.08 -34.16 11.90
C ILE A 315 0.06 -35.52 12.59
N VAL A 316 -1.06 -36.25 12.49
CA VAL A 316 -1.19 -37.58 13.09
C VAL A 316 -0.23 -38.58 12.41
N ALA A 317 -0.17 -38.61 11.09
CA ALA A 317 0.72 -39.50 10.33
C ALA A 317 2.22 -39.21 10.59
N LEU A 318 2.62 -37.93 10.60
CA LEU A 318 3.98 -37.52 10.92
C LEU A 318 4.36 -37.93 12.34
N ARG A 319 3.45 -37.79 13.32
CA ARG A 319 3.68 -38.29 14.69
C ARG A 319 3.84 -39.81 14.76
N MET A 320 3.24 -40.58 13.85
CA MET A 320 3.40 -42.05 13.82
C MET A 320 4.78 -42.51 13.32
N SER A 321 5.60 -41.62 12.77
CA SER A 321 6.94 -41.94 12.21
C SER A 321 8.09 -41.97 13.23
N GLN A 322 7.81 -41.83 14.54
CA GLN A 322 8.79 -41.46 15.58
C GLN A 322 10.02 -42.37 15.82
N ASN A 323 10.06 -43.64 15.36
CA ASN A 323 11.08 -44.60 15.80
C ASN A 323 12.17 -44.97 14.78
N ASP A 324 12.04 -44.59 13.50
CA ASP A 324 12.89 -45.12 12.42
C ASP A 324 13.54 -44.04 11.53
N LEU A 325 13.50 -42.77 11.96
CA LEU A 325 14.05 -41.64 11.21
C LEU A 325 15.52 -41.38 11.55
N VAL A 326 16.30 -41.01 10.54
CA VAL A 326 17.67 -40.49 10.71
C VAL A 326 17.61 -39.02 11.17
N ASP A 327 18.62 -38.54 11.88
CA ASP A 327 18.65 -37.20 12.50
C ASP A 327 18.10 -36.07 11.62
N ARG A 328 18.48 -36.00 10.33
CA ARG A 328 17.97 -34.97 9.41
C ARG A 328 16.47 -35.12 9.11
N GLN A 329 15.99 -36.35 8.92
CA GLN A 329 14.56 -36.61 8.68
C GLN A 329 13.71 -36.29 9.92
N VAL A 330 14.27 -36.38 11.13
CA VAL A 330 13.59 -35.93 12.35
C VAL A 330 13.34 -34.42 12.27
N LEU A 331 14.34 -33.64 11.88
CA LEU A 331 14.21 -32.19 11.71
C LEU A 331 13.21 -31.83 10.59
N GLU A 332 13.27 -32.51 9.45
CA GLU A 332 12.32 -32.29 8.35
C GLU A 332 10.89 -32.65 8.78
N LYS A 333 10.68 -33.76 9.49
CA LYS A 333 9.37 -34.14 10.04
C LYS A 333 8.85 -33.09 11.02
N ASP A 334 9.70 -32.59 11.92
CA ASP A 334 9.32 -31.53 12.86
C ASP A 334 9.03 -30.21 12.12
N PHE A 335 9.75 -29.90 11.05
CA PHE A 335 9.47 -28.76 10.18
C PHE A 335 8.12 -28.86 9.48
N TYR A 336 7.79 -30.03 8.90
CA TYR A 336 6.46 -30.27 8.36
C TYR A 336 5.38 -30.16 9.44
N LEU A 337 5.60 -30.65 10.67
CA LEU A 337 4.65 -30.43 11.77
C LEU A 337 4.41 -28.94 12.04
N ALA A 338 5.47 -28.13 12.08
CA ALA A 338 5.38 -26.68 12.24
C ALA A 338 4.60 -26.02 11.08
N LEU A 339 4.86 -26.44 9.83
CA LEU A 339 4.11 -25.98 8.66
C LEU A 339 2.62 -26.34 8.72
N ASN A 340 2.27 -27.55 9.15
CA ASN A 340 0.86 -27.94 9.33
C ASN A 340 0.16 -26.99 10.32
N TYR A 341 0.79 -26.67 11.45
CA TYR A 341 0.26 -25.69 12.40
C TYR A 341 0.14 -24.29 11.79
N PHE A 342 1.14 -23.86 11.01
CA PHE A 342 1.11 -22.57 10.33
C PHE A 342 -0.05 -22.49 9.32
N ARG A 343 -0.24 -23.52 8.49
CA ARG A 343 -1.34 -23.60 7.50
C ARG A 343 -2.71 -23.61 8.16
N LEU A 344 -2.82 -24.24 9.35
CA LEU A 344 -4.02 -24.22 10.17
C LEU A 344 -4.25 -22.87 10.89
N ARG A 345 -3.34 -21.91 10.76
CA ARG A 345 -3.28 -20.64 11.51
C ARG A 345 -3.21 -20.82 13.02
N GLU A 346 -2.67 -21.94 13.45
CA GLU A 346 -2.42 -22.26 14.85
C GLU A 346 -1.06 -21.71 15.27
N TYR A 347 -0.92 -20.38 15.16
CA TYR A 347 0.37 -19.69 15.17
C TYR A 347 1.22 -19.91 16.42
N ALA A 348 0.64 -20.07 17.60
CA ALA A 348 1.43 -20.32 18.81
C ALA A 348 2.06 -21.72 18.83
N PHE A 349 1.42 -22.74 18.24
CA PHE A 349 2.04 -24.06 18.07
C PHE A 349 3.12 -24.01 16.98
N ALA A 350 2.84 -23.35 15.86
CA ALA A 350 3.80 -23.14 14.79
C ALA A 350 5.04 -22.38 15.27
N GLN A 351 4.86 -21.28 15.98
CA GLN A 351 5.93 -20.44 16.54
C GLN A 351 6.83 -21.27 17.44
N LYS A 352 6.27 -22.01 18.39
CA LYS A 352 7.07 -22.86 19.28
C LYS A 352 7.89 -23.88 18.49
N ALA A 353 7.26 -24.57 17.54
CA ALA A 353 7.92 -25.59 16.74
C ALA A 353 9.05 -24.99 15.87
N PHE A 354 8.82 -23.85 15.22
CA PHE A 354 9.86 -23.15 14.45
C PHE A 354 10.98 -22.58 15.34
N GLU A 355 10.68 -22.10 16.55
CA GLU A 355 11.71 -21.67 17.51
C GLU A 355 12.63 -22.84 17.93
N GLU A 356 12.04 -24.01 18.20
CA GLU A 356 12.78 -25.23 18.53
C GLU A 356 13.66 -25.68 17.36
N LEU A 357 13.12 -25.68 16.13
CA LEU A 357 13.86 -26.01 14.91
C LEU A 357 14.99 -25.03 14.61
N ARG A 358 14.71 -23.72 14.69
CA ARG A 358 15.71 -22.67 14.54
C ARG A 358 16.88 -22.88 15.49
N GLY A 359 16.61 -23.26 16.74
CA GLY A 359 17.60 -23.55 17.77
C GLY A 359 18.52 -24.75 17.47
N LYS A 360 18.15 -25.63 16.52
CA LYS A 360 18.99 -26.74 16.07
C LYS A 360 20.12 -26.33 15.12
N LYS A 361 20.07 -25.11 14.59
CA LYS A 361 21.09 -24.52 13.69
C LYS A 361 21.38 -25.38 12.45
N ASP A 362 20.34 -25.96 11.87
CA ASP A 362 20.46 -26.65 10.59
C ASP A 362 20.59 -25.61 9.45
N PRO A 363 21.56 -25.73 8.54
CA PRO A 363 21.82 -24.70 7.52
C PRO A 363 20.65 -24.38 6.59
N ALA A 364 19.75 -25.34 6.32
CA ALA A 364 18.61 -25.12 5.44
C ALA A 364 17.32 -24.80 6.21
N LEU A 365 17.08 -25.51 7.33
CA LEU A 365 15.85 -25.41 8.09
C LEU A 365 15.84 -24.23 9.07
N SER A 366 16.98 -23.81 9.60
CA SER A 366 17.02 -22.70 10.55
C SER A 366 16.65 -21.36 9.90
N PRO A 367 17.22 -20.95 8.73
CA PRO A 367 16.78 -19.75 8.04
C PRO A 367 15.30 -19.83 7.61
N SER A 368 14.87 -20.99 7.09
CA SER A 368 13.45 -21.21 6.76
C SER A 368 12.52 -21.06 7.97
N SER A 369 12.93 -21.57 9.14
CA SER A 369 12.17 -21.43 10.39
C SER A 369 12.13 -19.98 10.86
N ALA A 370 13.23 -19.23 10.74
CA ALA A 370 13.25 -17.79 11.02
C ALA A 370 12.30 -17.03 10.08
N PHE A 371 12.29 -17.36 8.78
CA PHE A 371 11.37 -16.76 7.81
C PHE A 371 9.91 -16.95 8.23
N TYR A 372 9.53 -18.17 8.61
CA TYR A 372 8.18 -18.47 9.10
C TYR A 372 7.82 -17.78 10.43
N LEU A 373 8.78 -17.61 11.34
CA LEU A 373 8.58 -16.82 12.56
C LEU A 373 8.31 -15.35 12.26
N GLY A 374 9.03 -14.78 11.28
CA GLY A 374 8.77 -13.44 10.76
C GLY A 374 7.37 -13.31 10.17
N LEU A 375 6.93 -14.29 9.38
CA LEU A 375 5.57 -14.33 8.81
C LEU A 375 4.49 -14.44 9.87
N ILE A 376 4.69 -15.27 10.90
CA ILE A 376 3.76 -15.36 12.04
C ILE A 376 3.61 -13.99 12.69
N GLY A 377 4.70 -13.32 13.03
CA GLY A 377 4.65 -11.98 13.63
C GLY A 377 4.02 -10.94 12.70
N TYR A 378 4.22 -11.05 11.38
CA TYR A 378 3.56 -10.20 10.40
C TYR A 378 2.04 -10.42 10.38
N GLU A 379 1.58 -11.67 10.35
CA GLU A 379 0.16 -12.03 10.35
C GLU A 379 -0.55 -11.66 11.67
N THR A 380 0.16 -11.67 12.80
CA THR A 380 -0.37 -11.22 14.10
C THR A 380 -0.23 -9.70 14.32
N ALA A 381 0.26 -8.96 13.32
CA ALA A 381 0.54 -7.52 13.38
C ALA A 381 1.58 -7.10 14.44
N GLU A 382 2.44 -8.03 14.85
CA GLU A 382 3.58 -7.82 15.74
C GLU A 382 4.84 -7.42 14.95
N TYR A 383 4.72 -6.36 14.15
CA TYR A 383 5.74 -6.00 13.14
C TYR A 383 7.14 -5.72 13.70
N GLU A 384 7.23 -5.06 14.86
CA GLU A 384 8.51 -4.76 15.52
C GLU A 384 9.25 -6.05 15.93
N SER A 385 8.50 -7.06 16.40
CA SER A 385 9.04 -8.38 16.77
C SER A 385 9.30 -9.27 15.55
N ALA A 386 8.55 -9.08 14.47
CA ALA A 386 8.66 -9.86 13.23
C ALA A 386 9.93 -9.53 12.43
N LYS A 387 10.26 -8.24 12.33
CA LYS A 387 11.37 -7.74 11.49
C LYS A 387 12.73 -8.39 11.80
N PRO A 388 13.16 -8.57 13.07
CA PRO A 388 14.42 -9.24 13.39
C PRO A 388 14.55 -10.65 12.80
N TYR A 389 13.45 -11.40 12.68
CA TYR A 389 13.49 -12.74 12.10
C TYR A 389 13.78 -12.70 10.60
N PHE A 390 13.21 -11.75 9.86
CA PHE A 390 13.56 -11.56 8.44
C PHE A 390 15.00 -11.08 8.26
N GLN A 391 15.51 -10.24 9.18
CA GLN A 391 16.92 -9.86 9.14
C GLN A 391 17.84 -11.07 9.38
N GLU A 392 17.48 -11.94 10.33
CA GLU A 392 18.21 -13.18 10.58
C GLU A 392 18.27 -14.07 9.33
N VAL A 393 17.20 -14.13 8.52
CA VAL A 393 17.22 -14.83 7.23
C VAL A 393 18.32 -14.26 6.32
N LEU A 394 18.36 -12.94 6.12
CA LEU A 394 19.39 -12.29 5.28
C LEU A 394 20.82 -12.52 5.79
N ASP A 395 20.98 -12.73 7.10
CA ASP A 395 22.28 -12.91 7.72
C ASP A 395 22.75 -14.38 7.71
N THR A 396 21.84 -15.35 7.55
CA THR A 396 22.12 -16.79 7.77
C THR A 396 21.77 -17.71 6.61
N SER A 397 20.92 -17.27 5.69
CA SER A 397 20.49 -18.03 4.51
C SER A 397 21.57 -18.03 3.43
N GLU A 398 21.68 -19.14 2.69
CA GLU A 398 22.43 -19.21 1.42
C GLU A 398 21.47 -19.19 0.20
N ASP A 399 20.16 -19.17 0.42
CA ASP A 399 19.13 -19.12 -0.62
C ASP A 399 18.78 -17.67 -0.98
N SER A 400 19.34 -17.21 -2.11
CA SER A 400 19.10 -15.86 -2.66
C SER A 400 17.62 -15.50 -2.86
N GLN A 401 16.74 -16.48 -3.08
CA GLN A 401 15.31 -16.22 -3.29
C GLN A 401 14.59 -15.99 -1.96
N LEU A 402 14.98 -16.75 -0.94
CA LEU A 402 14.51 -16.56 0.42
C LEU A 402 14.95 -15.19 0.94
N ASP A 403 16.17 -14.75 0.60
CA ASP A 403 16.68 -13.42 0.93
C ASP A 403 15.84 -12.32 0.28
N GLU A 404 15.56 -12.41 -1.01
CA GLU A 404 14.71 -11.45 -1.73
C GLU A 404 13.32 -11.33 -1.09
N GLN A 405 12.77 -12.43 -0.58
CA GLN A 405 11.50 -12.41 0.14
C GLN A 405 11.60 -11.74 1.50
N ALA A 406 12.64 -12.04 2.27
CA ALA A 406 12.87 -11.42 3.57
C ALA A 406 13.06 -9.90 3.43
N GLU A 407 13.82 -9.44 2.44
CA GLU A 407 13.97 -8.00 2.13
C GLU A 407 12.60 -7.35 1.84
N ARG A 408 11.78 -7.97 0.99
CA ARG A 408 10.43 -7.47 0.68
C ARG A 408 9.55 -7.36 1.92
N MET A 409 9.63 -8.33 2.83
CA MET A 409 8.86 -8.31 4.08
C MET A 409 9.35 -7.21 5.03
N ILE A 410 10.68 -7.02 5.13
CA ILE A 410 11.29 -5.91 5.89
C ILE A 410 10.80 -4.56 5.37
N ASP A 411 10.78 -4.36 4.04
CA ASP A 411 10.30 -3.13 3.42
C ASP A 411 8.82 -2.86 3.73
N GLN A 412 7.98 -3.90 3.67
CA GLN A 412 6.57 -3.78 4.04
C GLN A 412 6.39 -3.40 5.51
N ILE A 413 7.10 -4.07 6.42
CA ILE A 413 7.09 -3.75 7.85
C ILE A 413 7.55 -2.31 8.09
N ASN A 414 8.66 -1.90 7.48
CA ASN A 414 9.17 -0.53 7.60
C ASN A 414 8.14 0.50 7.14
N ALA A 415 7.44 0.25 6.03
CA ALA A 415 6.39 1.13 5.55
C ALA A 415 5.21 1.23 6.52
N ILE A 416 4.78 0.11 7.12
CA ILE A 416 3.71 0.07 8.12
C ILE A 416 4.10 0.85 9.38
N LEU A 417 5.28 0.58 9.92
CA LEU A 417 5.79 1.25 11.12
C LEU A 417 6.00 2.76 10.90
N GLN A 418 6.55 3.14 9.75
CA GLN A 418 6.70 4.55 9.38
C GLN A 418 5.34 5.24 9.27
N PHE A 419 4.35 4.58 8.67
CA PHE A 419 2.99 5.12 8.58
C PHE A 419 2.36 5.29 9.97
N ALA A 420 2.50 4.31 10.87
CA ALA A 420 2.02 4.40 12.25
C ALA A 420 2.63 5.61 12.99
N LYS A 421 3.96 5.79 12.91
CA LYS A 421 4.66 6.96 13.48
C LYS A 421 4.17 8.29 12.91
N LEU A 422 3.90 8.35 11.61
CA LEU A 422 3.36 9.56 10.98
C LEU A 422 1.90 9.84 11.38
N LYS A 423 1.11 8.80 11.60
CA LYS A 423 -0.30 8.89 12.03
C LYS A 423 -0.45 9.41 13.45
N GLU A 424 0.52 9.12 14.33
CA GLU A 424 0.57 9.67 15.68
C GLU A 424 0.77 11.19 15.67
N LYS A 425 1.48 11.75 14.69
CA LYS A 425 1.74 13.19 14.57
C LYS A 425 0.48 13.96 14.15
N ARG A 426 -0.32 14.39 15.13
CA ARG A 426 -1.59 15.11 14.93
C ARG A 426 -1.44 16.62 14.86
N PHE A 427 -0.37 17.17 15.43
CA PHE A 427 -0.13 18.61 15.47
C PHE A 427 1.22 18.94 14.84
N VAL A 428 1.24 19.98 14.01
CA VAL A 428 2.46 20.57 13.48
C VAL A 428 2.45 22.06 13.79
N LEU A 429 3.51 22.53 14.45
CA LEU A 429 3.74 23.95 14.72
C LEU A 429 4.88 24.43 13.83
N ASP A 430 4.60 25.47 13.05
CA ASP A 430 5.56 26.15 12.19
C ASP A 430 5.89 27.50 12.80
N LEU A 431 7.17 27.81 12.99
CA LEU A 431 7.68 29.10 13.43
C LEU A 431 8.63 29.66 12.37
N THR A 432 8.45 30.92 11.99
CA THR A 432 9.30 31.59 11.00
C THR A 432 9.76 32.92 11.57
N LEU A 433 11.05 33.21 11.42
CA LEU A 433 11.65 34.49 11.76
C LEU A 433 12.50 34.93 10.57
N GLY A 434 12.44 36.19 10.19
CA GLY A 434 13.22 36.70 9.06
C GLY A 434 13.60 38.15 9.22
N ILE A 435 14.66 38.52 8.54
CA ILE A 435 15.06 39.91 8.32
C ILE A 435 15.09 40.15 6.82
N SER A 436 14.58 41.30 6.41
CA SER A 436 14.60 41.71 5.02
C SER A 436 14.99 43.15 4.87
N TYR A 437 15.70 43.46 3.79
CA TYR A 437 15.94 44.81 3.33
C TYR A 437 15.21 45.00 2.00
N ASP A 438 14.40 46.06 1.92
CA ASP A 438 13.60 46.40 0.75
C ASP A 438 14.01 47.79 0.28
N SER A 439 14.40 47.95 -0.99
CA SER A 439 14.87 49.23 -1.51
C SER A 439 13.73 50.21 -1.82
N ASN A 440 12.48 49.75 -1.86
CA ASN A 440 11.32 50.58 -2.15
C ASN A 440 10.04 49.96 -1.56
N VAL A 441 9.72 50.31 -0.32
CA VAL A 441 8.54 49.79 0.39
C VAL A 441 7.29 50.52 -0.09
N LEU A 442 6.38 49.81 -0.77
CA LEU A 442 5.11 50.40 -1.23
C LEU A 442 4.22 50.74 -0.03
N LEU A 443 3.73 51.98 0.01
CA LEU A 443 2.78 52.46 1.00
C LEU A 443 1.37 52.41 0.38
N VAL A 444 0.42 51.84 1.10
CA VAL A 444 -1.00 51.85 0.72
C VAL A 444 -1.64 52.99 1.51
N SER A 445 -2.37 53.90 0.83
CA SER A 445 -3.14 54.96 1.48
C SER A 445 -4.58 54.99 0.98
N ASP A 446 -5.51 55.38 1.85
CA ASP A 446 -6.94 55.52 1.52
C ASP A 446 -7.24 56.67 0.54
N SER A 447 -6.29 57.59 0.31
CA SER A 447 -6.50 58.77 -0.53
C SER A 447 -6.18 58.56 -2.02
N ASN A 448 -5.39 57.55 -2.39
CA ASN A 448 -5.01 57.35 -3.79
C ASN A 448 -4.64 55.88 -4.13
N PRO A 449 -5.63 54.99 -4.30
CA PRO A 449 -5.41 53.56 -4.54
C PRO A 449 -4.82 53.23 -5.91
N ASP A 450 -4.98 54.13 -6.90
CA ASP A 450 -4.46 53.99 -8.27
C ASP A 450 -3.01 54.48 -8.38
N GLN A 451 -2.57 55.30 -7.44
CA GLN A 451 -1.18 55.73 -7.31
C GLN A 451 -0.68 55.26 -5.95
N ALA A 452 -0.25 54.00 -5.87
CA ALA A 452 0.73 53.64 -4.84
C ALA A 452 1.88 54.63 -5.00
N SER A 453 1.88 55.68 -4.18
CA SER A 453 2.87 56.75 -4.27
C SER A 453 4.24 56.09 -4.12
N PRO A 454 5.21 56.35 -5.02
CA PRO A 454 6.56 55.87 -4.81
C PRO A 454 6.97 56.38 -3.44
N SER A 455 7.21 55.46 -2.52
CA SER A 455 7.73 55.87 -1.24
C SER A 455 9.17 56.37 -1.48
N ASP A 456 9.91 55.72 -2.40
CA ASP A 456 11.38 55.82 -2.49
C ASP A 456 12.04 55.54 -1.13
N LEU A 457 11.31 54.84 -0.26
CA LEU A 457 11.67 54.57 1.11
C LEU A 457 12.23 53.16 1.18
N ALA A 458 13.56 53.08 1.15
CA ALA A 458 14.25 51.86 1.53
C ALA A 458 14.14 51.63 3.05
N GLY A 459 14.04 50.37 3.46
CA GLY A 459 13.89 50.00 4.87
C GLY A 459 14.27 48.57 5.20
N THR A 460 14.62 48.36 6.47
CA THR A 460 14.89 47.02 7.03
C THR A 460 13.67 46.59 7.84
N ARG A 461 13.24 45.35 7.65
CA ARG A 461 12.00 44.82 8.20
C ARG A 461 12.22 43.43 8.78
N LEU A 462 11.71 43.20 9.98
CA LEU A 462 11.65 41.89 10.61
C LEU A 462 10.33 41.21 10.21
N ALA A 463 10.37 39.91 9.97
CA ALA A 463 9.19 39.10 9.73
C ALA A 463 9.10 38.01 10.80
N GLY A 464 7.91 37.79 11.34
CA GLY A 464 7.62 36.73 12.29
C GLY A 464 6.35 36.00 11.87
N GLY A 465 6.34 34.67 11.96
CA GLY A 465 5.17 33.87 11.61
C GLY A 465 5.02 32.66 12.53
N ALA A 466 3.79 32.31 12.83
CA ALA A 466 3.43 31.13 13.62
C ALA A 466 2.25 30.42 12.96
N GLY A 467 2.35 29.10 12.77
CA GLY A 467 1.29 28.29 12.19
C GLY A 467 1.01 27.04 13.00
N LEU A 468 -0.25 26.72 13.24
CA LEU A 468 -0.70 25.47 13.85
C LEU A 468 -1.50 24.68 12.82
N TYR A 469 -1.06 23.46 12.53
CA TYR A 469 -1.77 22.50 11.70
C TYR A 469 -2.26 21.34 12.56
N TRP A 470 -3.58 21.22 12.67
CA TRP A 470 -4.26 20.10 13.31
C TRP A 470 -4.74 19.12 12.24
N ARG A 471 -4.28 17.87 12.33
CA ARG A 471 -4.54 16.80 11.36
C ARG A 471 -5.20 15.61 12.05
N PRO A 472 -6.54 15.65 12.25
CA PRO A 472 -7.26 14.56 12.91
C PRO A 472 -7.46 13.33 12.03
N ILE A 473 -7.35 13.47 10.70
CA ILE A 473 -7.49 12.37 9.75
C ILE A 473 -6.18 12.23 8.97
N PHE A 474 -5.47 11.12 9.20
CA PHE A 474 -4.29 10.73 8.43
C PHE A 474 -4.36 9.23 8.16
N GLU A 475 -4.87 8.89 6.98
CA GLU A 475 -4.98 7.52 6.50
C GLU A 475 -4.04 7.30 5.31
N LYS A 476 -3.86 6.03 4.91
CA LYS A 476 -3.00 5.67 3.78
C LYS A 476 -3.38 6.41 2.49
N ASP A 477 -4.69 6.45 2.23
CA ASP A 477 -5.25 6.94 0.97
C ASP A 477 -5.85 8.34 1.07
N TYR A 478 -5.98 8.92 2.27
CA TYR A 478 -6.53 10.27 2.41
C TYR A 478 -6.09 10.93 3.70
N GLU A 479 -6.05 12.27 3.68
CA GLU A 479 -5.80 13.07 4.86
C GLU A 479 -6.68 14.31 4.84
N TRP A 480 -7.02 14.80 6.03
CA TRP A 480 -7.72 16.06 6.21
C TRP A 480 -7.21 16.76 7.47
N GLY A 481 -7.17 18.08 7.42
CA GLY A 481 -6.89 18.88 8.59
C GLY A 481 -7.32 20.33 8.49
N LEU A 482 -6.96 21.08 9.53
CA LEU A 482 -7.19 22.51 9.67
C LEU A 482 -5.87 23.18 10.04
N LYS A 483 -5.51 24.23 9.29
CA LYS A 483 -4.31 25.02 9.52
C LYS A 483 -4.69 26.46 9.79
N ALA A 484 -4.21 27.02 10.89
CA ALA A 484 -4.22 28.45 11.17
C ALA A 484 -2.79 28.98 11.09
N LYS A 485 -2.58 30.15 10.49
CA LYS A 485 -1.28 30.80 10.35
C LYS A 485 -1.42 32.29 10.59
N LEU A 486 -0.48 32.83 11.36
CA LEU A 486 -0.32 34.25 11.63
C LEU A 486 1.03 34.67 11.06
N ASP A 487 1.07 35.72 10.25
CA ASP A 487 2.32 36.31 9.75
C ASP A 487 2.32 37.81 10.05
N TYR A 488 3.45 38.34 10.47
CA TYR A 488 3.62 39.74 10.84
C TYR A 488 4.94 40.26 10.27
N ILE A 489 4.90 41.47 9.72
CA ILE A 489 6.11 42.20 9.34
C ILE A 489 6.20 43.48 10.17
N TYR A 490 7.37 43.76 10.71
CA TYR A 490 7.68 44.95 11.49
C TYR A 490 8.82 45.73 10.83
N SER A 491 8.58 46.98 10.45
CA SER A 491 9.59 47.86 9.90
C SER A 491 10.37 48.56 11.02
N LEU A 492 11.70 48.58 10.90
CA LEU A 492 12.57 49.24 11.89
C LEU A 492 12.49 50.77 11.81
N GLN A 493 12.10 51.31 10.66
CA GLN A 493 11.85 52.75 10.50
C GLN A 493 10.37 53.07 10.75
N SER A 494 10.07 53.96 11.71
CA SER A 494 8.70 54.35 12.08
C SER A 494 7.87 54.88 10.90
N ARG A 495 8.48 55.62 9.97
CA ARG A 495 7.82 56.13 8.75
C ARG A 495 7.30 55.04 7.79
N LEU A 496 7.68 53.77 8.01
CA LEU A 496 7.25 52.61 7.23
C LEU A 496 6.20 51.76 7.96
N SER A 497 5.81 52.11 9.20
CA SER A 497 4.89 51.31 10.02
C SER A 497 3.51 51.12 9.37
N GLN A 498 3.05 52.09 8.59
CA GLN A 498 1.79 51.99 7.82
C GLN A 498 1.83 50.88 6.77
N ALA A 499 3.00 50.39 6.36
CA ALA A 499 3.14 49.29 5.42
C ALA A 499 3.37 47.93 6.09
N ASP A 500 3.21 47.82 7.41
CA ASP A 500 3.44 46.60 8.20
C ASP A 500 2.20 45.69 8.27
N PRO A 501 2.09 44.68 7.39
CA PRO A 501 0.95 43.79 7.38
C PRO A 501 0.95 42.86 8.59
N PHE A 502 -0.25 42.62 9.10
CA PHE A 502 -0.58 41.47 9.92
C PHE A 502 -1.57 40.58 9.17
N LEU A 503 -1.18 39.34 8.91
CA LEU A 503 -1.94 38.38 8.12
C LEU A 503 -2.43 37.25 9.00
N VAL A 504 -3.71 36.92 8.86
CA VAL A 504 -4.35 35.77 9.50
C VAL A 504 -4.89 34.87 8.40
N ASN A 505 -4.39 33.64 8.32
CA ASN A 505 -4.80 32.66 7.32
C ASN A 505 -5.36 31.42 8.01
N VAL A 506 -6.54 30.96 7.58
CA VAL A 506 -7.13 29.69 8.00
C VAL A 506 -7.40 28.87 6.75
N SER A 507 -7.02 27.60 6.76
CA SER A 507 -7.23 26.69 5.63
C SER A 507 -7.62 25.29 6.08
N SER A 508 -8.32 24.58 5.21
CA SER A 508 -8.72 23.18 5.45
C SER A 508 -8.20 22.28 4.33
N PRO A 509 -6.93 21.87 4.37
CA PRO A 509 -6.38 20.98 3.36
C PRO A 509 -7.00 19.58 3.46
N PHE A 510 -7.43 19.07 2.31
CA PHE A 510 -7.79 17.68 2.06
C PHE A 510 -6.86 17.12 0.99
N SER A 511 -6.41 15.87 1.15
CA SER A 511 -5.79 15.15 0.06
C SER A 511 -6.29 13.72 -0.05
N TRP A 512 -6.38 13.23 -1.27
CA TRP A 512 -6.68 11.84 -1.59
C TRP A 512 -5.54 11.29 -2.45
N ARG A 513 -5.12 10.07 -2.16
CA ARG A 513 -4.02 9.36 -2.80
C ARG A 513 -4.58 8.04 -3.34
N GLY A 514 -4.24 7.74 -4.58
CA GLY A 514 -4.69 6.55 -5.25
C GLY A 514 -4.00 6.37 -6.57
N LYS A 515 -4.74 5.84 -7.55
CA LYS A 515 -4.26 5.70 -8.92
C LYS A 515 -5.25 6.35 -9.88
N LEU A 516 -4.73 7.03 -10.88
CA LEU A 516 -5.50 7.59 -11.99
C LEU A 516 -4.69 7.33 -13.27
N PHE A 517 -5.31 6.76 -14.31
CA PHE A 517 -4.62 6.29 -15.52
C PHE A 517 -3.42 5.35 -15.20
N GLN A 518 -3.62 4.43 -14.24
CA GLN A 518 -2.62 3.51 -13.65
C GLN A 518 -1.36 4.14 -13.06
N LYS A 519 -1.23 5.46 -13.10
CA LYS A 519 -0.18 6.19 -12.43
C LYS A 519 -0.60 6.47 -11.00
N GLY A 520 0.37 6.46 -10.08
CA GLY A 520 0.15 6.98 -8.74
C GLY A 520 -0.38 8.41 -8.86
N TYR A 521 -1.40 8.74 -8.10
CA TYR A 521 -2.10 10.00 -8.23
C TYR A 521 -2.47 10.56 -6.87
N LYS A 522 -2.30 11.87 -6.71
CA LYS A 522 -2.72 12.62 -5.53
C LYS A 522 -3.58 13.81 -5.96
N LEU A 523 -4.83 13.81 -5.50
CA LEU A 523 -5.69 14.99 -5.51
C LEU A 523 -5.47 15.76 -4.20
N SER A 524 -5.33 17.07 -4.29
CA SER A 524 -5.30 17.96 -3.13
C SER A 524 -6.32 19.07 -3.33
N VAL A 525 -7.12 19.35 -2.31
CA VAL A 525 -8.07 20.48 -2.31
C VAL A 525 -7.86 21.27 -1.02
N LYS A 526 -7.64 22.58 -1.14
CA LYS A 526 -7.36 23.45 0.01
C LYS A 526 -8.18 24.73 -0.09
N PRO A 527 -9.42 24.74 0.41
CA PRO A 527 -10.12 25.98 0.74
C PRO A 527 -9.35 26.74 1.82
N ALA A 528 -9.29 28.05 1.69
CA ALA A 528 -8.64 28.93 2.63
C ALA A 528 -9.30 30.30 2.68
N TYR A 529 -9.19 30.96 3.83
CA TYR A 529 -9.64 32.30 4.09
C TYR A 529 -8.49 33.09 4.72
N GLU A 530 -8.24 34.28 4.21
CA GLU A 530 -7.13 35.14 4.64
C GLU A 530 -7.65 36.54 4.92
N ASN A 531 -7.27 37.09 6.06
CA ASN A 531 -7.48 38.49 6.39
C ASN A 531 -6.13 39.20 6.48
N LEU A 532 -6.07 40.41 5.93
CA LEU A 532 -4.95 41.32 6.03
C LEU A 532 -5.36 42.54 6.86
N TYR A 533 -4.54 42.87 7.84
CA TYR A 533 -4.67 44.05 8.68
C TYR A 533 -3.48 45.00 8.46
N LEU A 534 -3.75 46.29 8.34
CA LEU A 534 -2.77 47.34 8.04
C LEU A 534 -3.19 48.66 8.71
N ASP A 535 -2.25 49.53 9.04
CA ASP A 535 -2.51 50.91 9.51
C ASP A 535 -2.52 51.85 8.29
N ALA A 536 -3.58 51.74 7.46
CA ALA A 536 -3.67 52.41 6.16
C ALA A 536 -4.00 53.92 6.26
N ASP A 537 -4.62 54.34 7.37
CA ASP A 537 -5.05 55.70 7.65
C ASP A 537 -4.07 56.50 8.52
N GLN A 538 -2.98 55.86 8.97
CA GLN A 538 -1.96 56.41 9.87
C GLN A 538 -2.52 56.80 11.25
N SER A 539 -3.63 56.16 11.69
CA SER A 539 -4.18 56.32 13.03
C SER A 539 -3.28 55.72 14.13
N GLY A 540 -2.30 54.89 13.74
CA GLY A 540 -1.47 54.12 14.66
C GLY A 540 -2.12 52.82 15.11
N SER A 541 -3.29 52.48 14.56
CA SER A 541 -4.01 51.24 14.83
C SER A 541 -4.18 50.43 13.55
N ARG A 542 -4.07 49.09 13.64
CA ARG A 542 -4.26 48.24 12.46
C ARG A 542 -5.73 47.99 12.23
N GLU A 543 -6.19 48.28 11.03
CA GLU A 543 -7.55 48.03 10.60
C GLU A 543 -7.61 46.84 9.66
N HIS A 544 -8.79 46.22 9.57
CA HIS A 544 -9.03 45.15 8.61
C HIS A 544 -9.09 45.76 7.21
N LEU A 545 -8.14 45.41 6.33
CA LEU A 545 -7.99 45.99 5.00
C LEU A 545 -8.58 45.11 3.89
N LEU A 546 -8.32 43.80 3.97
CA LEU A 546 -8.64 42.86 2.89
C LEU A 546 -9.06 41.51 3.45
N SER A 547 -10.11 40.94 2.86
CA SER A 547 -10.49 39.53 3.00
C SER A 547 -10.35 38.80 1.68
N SER A 548 -9.71 37.64 1.72
CA SER A 548 -9.49 36.80 0.55
C SER A 548 -10.05 35.40 0.75
N LEU A 549 -11.01 35.02 -0.07
CA LEU A 549 -11.47 33.63 -0.17
C LEU A 549 -10.67 32.91 -1.25
N MET A 550 -10.13 31.74 -0.93
CA MET A 550 -9.25 30.98 -1.81
C MET A 550 -9.65 29.51 -1.88
N ALA A 551 -9.43 28.90 -3.03
CA ALA A 551 -9.47 27.45 -3.18
C ALA A 551 -8.38 27.01 -4.16
N ASP A 552 -7.68 25.95 -3.81
CA ASP A 552 -6.53 25.39 -4.53
C ASP A 552 -6.81 23.91 -4.80
N TRP A 553 -6.75 23.51 -6.07
CA TRP A 553 -6.89 22.14 -6.55
C TRP A 553 -5.59 21.68 -7.18
N GLY A 554 -4.92 20.72 -6.54
CA GLY A 554 -3.69 20.12 -7.04
C GLY A 554 -3.88 18.69 -7.52
N ASN A 555 -3.35 18.39 -8.70
CA ASN A 555 -3.42 17.07 -9.33
C ASN A 555 -1.99 16.59 -9.60
N THR A 556 -1.44 15.74 -8.73
CA THR A 556 -0.07 15.22 -8.86
C THR A 556 -0.08 13.81 -9.41
N PHE A 557 0.66 13.57 -10.49
CA PHE A 557 0.89 12.27 -11.10
C PHE A 557 2.32 11.79 -10.86
N VAL A 558 2.45 10.52 -10.49
CA VAL A 558 3.72 9.79 -10.51
C VAL A 558 3.97 9.32 -11.94
N MET A 559 4.82 10.06 -12.66
CA MET A 559 5.15 9.76 -14.06
C MET A 559 6.12 8.58 -14.17
N SER A 560 7.06 8.50 -13.23
CA SER A 560 7.96 7.37 -13.00
C SER A 560 8.39 7.37 -11.52
N GLU A 561 9.17 6.38 -11.08
CA GLU A 561 9.66 6.36 -9.69
C GLU A 561 10.56 7.56 -9.30
N SER A 562 11.02 8.33 -10.29
CA SER A 562 11.88 9.49 -10.10
C SER A 562 11.26 10.77 -10.67
N TRP A 563 10.04 10.74 -11.22
CA TRP A 563 9.43 11.92 -11.82
C TRP A 563 7.97 12.09 -11.38
N PHE A 564 7.69 13.25 -10.80
CA PHE A 564 6.37 13.68 -10.38
C PHE A 564 5.97 14.95 -11.13
N SER A 565 4.73 15.02 -11.58
CA SER A 565 4.19 16.17 -12.31
C SER A 565 2.88 16.61 -11.67
N SER A 566 2.78 17.88 -11.28
CA SER A 566 1.63 18.46 -10.60
C SER A 566 0.98 19.55 -11.45
N TYR A 567 -0.33 19.44 -11.61
CA TYR A 567 -1.18 20.40 -12.31
C TYR A 567 -2.10 21.05 -11.27
N ASN A 568 -1.80 22.29 -10.92
CA ASN A 568 -2.50 23.01 -9.87
C ASN A 568 -3.32 24.15 -10.46
N PHE A 569 -4.55 24.30 -9.98
CA PHE A 569 -5.44 25.41 -10.28
C PHE A 569 -5.83 26.09 -8.98
N LYS A 570 -5.68 27.41 -8.91
CA LYS A 570 -6.07 28.20 -7.75
C LYS A 570 -6.99 29.33 -8.17
N ILE A 571 -8.04 29.53 -7.38
CA ILE A 571 -8.86 30.73 -7.41
C ILE A 571 -8.66 31.53 -6.13
N ARG A 572 -8.67 32.85 -6.24
CA ARG A 572 -8.66 33.79 -5.12
C ARG A 572 -9.61 34.94 -5.44
N GLN A 573 -10.47 35.28 -4.49
CA GLN A 573 -11.33 36.44 -4.56
C GLN A 573 -10.94 37.41 -3.45
N ASP A 574 -10.50 38.60 -3.85
CA ASP A 574 -10.00 39.67 -2.98
C ASP A 574 -11.11 40.72 -2.79
N ARG A 575 -11.45 41.01 -1.52
CA ARG A 575 -12.45 42.00 -1.10
C ARG A 575 -11.88 42.96 -0.08
N PHE A 576 -11.74 44.22 -0.46
CA PHE A 576 -11.25 45.29 0.38
C PHE A 576 -12.38 45.96 1.16
N THR A 577 -12.07 46.50 2.33
CA THR A 577 -13.04 47.06 3.28
C THR A 577 -13.36 48.54 3.02
N THR A 578 -12.37 49.35 2.63
CA THR A 578 -12.53 50.81 2.44
C THR A 578 -12.98 51.14 1.02
N ASP A 579 -13.86 52.14 0.84
CA ASP A 579 -14.40 52.48 -0.49
C ASP A 579 -13.32 52.89 -1.50
N ALA A 580 -12.27 53.56 -1.02
CA ALA A 580 -11.11 53.88 -1.83
C ALA A 580 -10.42 52.60 -2.32
N THR A 581 -10.20 51.62 -1.44
CA THR A 581 -9.49 50.38 -1.80
C THR A 581 -10.37 49.33 -2.50
N LYS A 582 -11.70 49.42 -2.40
CA LYS A 582 -12.66 48.54 -3.13
C LYS A 582 -12.41 48.53 -4.64
N VAL A 583 -11.87 49.62 -5.19
CA VAL A 583 -11.47 49.69 -6.61
C VAL A 583 -10.43 48.61 -7.00
N GLN A 584 -9.73 48.02 -6.03
CA GLN A 584 -8.75 46.94 -6.20
C GLN A 584 -9.34 45.53 -5.98
N ASN A 585 -10.63 45.40 -5.66
CA ASN A 585 -11.30 44.11 -5.57
C ASN A 585 -11.04 43.28 -6.83
N ALA A 586 -10.68 42.01 -6.67
CA ALA A 586 -10.25 41.21 -7.81
C ALA A 586 -10.60 39.73 -7.69
N ASN A 587 -10.84 39.11 -8.84
CA ASN A 587 -10.80 37.66 -8.98
C ASN A 587 -9.50 37.26 -9.66
N LYS A 588 -8.75 36.37 -9.02
CA LYS A 588 -7.44 35.91 -9.46
C LYS A 588 -7.47 34.42 -9.74
N TYR A 589 -6.96 34.05 -10.90
CA TYR A 589 -6.88 32.67 -11.37
C TYR A 589 -5.41 32.32 -11.59
N THR A 590 -4.98 31.16 -11.11
CA THR A 590 -3.62 30.68 -11.27
C THR A 590 -3.62 29.25 -11.78
N LEU A 591 -2.92 29.02 -12.88
CA LEU A 591 -2.56 27.70 -13.39
C LEU A 591 -1.07 27.49 -13.13
N ASN A 592 -0.72 26.39 -12.47
CA ASN A 592 0.66 26.02 -12.19
C ASN A 592 0.93 24.59 -12.70
N LEU A 593 2.00 24.46 -13.47
CA LEU A 593 2.61 23.18 -13.82
C LEU A 593 3.94 23.07 -13.07
N ASN A 594 4.03 22.11 -12.15
CA ASN A 594 5.24 21.83 -11.39
C ASN A 594 5.76 20.43 -11.75
N ASN A 595 7.05 20.29 -12.02
CA ASN A 595 7.68 18.99 -12.21
C ASN A 595 8.84 18.81 -11.25
N ILE A 596 8.95 17.63 -10.65
CA ILE A 596 10.06 17.22 -9.78
C ILE A 596 10.68 15.98 -10.38
N VAL A 597 11.97 16.05 -10.73
CA VAL A 597 12.74 14.94 -11.30
C VAL A 597 13.92 14.63 -10.38
N PHE A 598 13.91 13.46 -9.74
CA PHE A 598 15.01 12.96 -8.92
C PHE A 598 16.11 12.33 -9.78
N LEU A 599 17.36 12.60 -9.40
CA LEU A 599 18.55 12.26 -10.17
C LEU A 599 19.41 11.23 -9.42
N GLY A 600 19.94 10.26 -10.17
CA GLY A 600 20.80 9.19 -9.67
C GLY A 600 20.06 8.09 -8.90
N SER A 601 20.74 6.98 -8.65
CA SER A 601 20.17 5.79 -7.98
C SER A 601 19.71 6.06 -6.54
N LYS A 602 20.43 6.93 -5.82
CA LYS A 602 20.09 7.33 -4.44
C LYS A 602 18.88 8.28 -4.34
N LYS A 603 18.39 8.84 -5.47
CA LYS A 603 17.26 9.78 -5.54
C LYS A 603 17.34 10.96 -4.54
N ASN A 604 18.55 11.35 -4.12
CA ASN A 604 18.79 12.40 -3.13
C ASN A 604 19.08 13.79 -3.75
N ARG A 605 19.26 13.83 -5.08
CA ARG A 605 19.37 15.06 -5.87
C ARG A 605 18.12 15.21 -6.73
N GLY A 606 17.72 16.42 -7.08
CA GLY A 606 16.54 16.63 -7.91
C GLY A 606 16.51 17.97 -8.62
N LEU A 607 15.75 18.02 -9.71
CA LEU A 607 15.42 19.22 -10.45
C LEU A 607 13.94 19.52 -10.25
N ILE A 608 13.61 20.77 -9.93
CA ILE A 608 12.24 21.26 -9.77
C ILE A 608 12.02 22.35 -10.81
N SER A 609 11.02 22.20 -11.66
CA SER A 609 10.62 23.23 -12.62
C SER A 609 9.20 23.71 -12.35
N ASP A 610 8.99 25.02 -12.37
CA ASP A 610 7.70 25.66 -12.12
C ASP A 610 7.32 26.55 -13.30
N LEU A 611 6.12 26.35 -13.87
CA LEU A 611 5.53 27.22 -14.86
C LEU A 611 4.19 27.74 -14.32
N ASN A 612 4.04 29.06 -14.22
CA ASN A 612 2.79 29.67 -13.77
C ASN A 612 2.18 30.57 -14.84
N TYR A 613 0.86 30.51 -14.97
CA TYR A 613 0.04 31.55 -15.59
C TYR A 613 -0.91 32.11 -14.54
N ILE A 614 -0.88 33.42 -14.34
CA ILE A 614 -1.72 34.13 -13.38
C ILE A 614 -2.50 35.21 -14.12
N GLU A 615 -3.81 35.24 -13.94
CA GLU A 615 -4.67 36.31 -14.42
C GLU A 615 -5.39 36.96 -13.25
N ASN A 616 -5.25 38.28 -13.13
CA ASN A 616 -5.93 39.08 -12.12
C ASN A 616 -6.96 39.98 -12.81
N LYS A 617 -8.24 39.76 -12.50
CA LYS A 617 -9.35 40.57 -13.00
C LYS A 617 -9.86 41.45 -11.85
N ALA A 618 -9.37 42.68 -11.80
CA ALA A 618 -9.77 43.68 -10.82
C ALA A 618 -11.00 44.48 -11.30
N GLU A 619 -11.66 45.19 -10.40
CA GLU A 619 -12.76 46.12 -10.73
C GLU A 619 -12.27 47.35 -11.51
N THR A 620 -11.02 47.76 -11.30
CA THR A 620 -10.34 48.81 -12.09
C THR A 620 -9.32 48.25 -13.07
N THR A 621 -9.11 48.97 -14.17
CA THR A 621 -8.17 48.61 -15.23
C THR A 621 -6.71 48.69 -14.78
N THR A 622 -6.40 49.53 -13.78
CA THR A 622 -5.05 49.76 -13.22
C THR A 622 -4.41 48.46 -12.69
N TRP A 623 -5.21 47.55 -12.13
CA TRP A 623 -4.76 46.36 -11.43
C TRP A 623 -5.07 45.06 -12.18
N MET A 624 -5.58 45.14 -13.41
CA MET A 624 -5.75 43.98 -14.27
C MET A 624 -4.41 43.56 -14.87
N PHE A 625 -4.00 42.30 -14.69
CA PHE A 625 -2.74 41.81 -15.25
C PHE A 625 -2.79 40.35 -15.67
N ARG A 626 -1.88 40.01 -16.59
CA ARG A 626 -1.49 38.63 -16.93
C ARG A 626 -0.02 38.45 -16.62
N ARG A 627 0.31 37.40 -15.88
CA ARG A 627 1.67 37.10 -15.43
C ARG A 627 2.08 35.67 -15.77
N TYR A 628 3.31 35.53 -16.24
CA TYR A 628 3.93 34.25 -16.55
C TYR A 628 5.20 34.09 -15.72
N ASP A 629 5.33 32.95 -15.03
CA ASP A 629 6.52 32.64 -14.23
C ASP A 629 7.20 31.40 -14.77
N ILE A 630 8.53 31.42 -14.78
CA ILE A 630 9.38 30.27 -15.10
C ILE A 630 10.39 30.13 -13.96
N GLY A 631 10.32 29.02 -13.23
CA GLY A 631 11.21 28.68 -12.13
C GLY A 631 11.99 27.42 -12.41
N LEU A 632 13.25 27.40 -11.98
CA LEU A 632 14.10 26.21 -11.98
C LEU A 632 14.87 26.16 -10.65
N SER A 633 14.76 25.05 -9.93
CA SER A 633 15.50 24.81 -8.69
C SER A 633 16.21 23.46 -8.71
N TYR A 634 17.37 23.42 -8.06
CA TYR A 634 18.18 22.24 -7.89
C TYR A 634 18.26 21.86 -6.42
N LEU A 635 17.84 20.64 -6.12
CA LEU A 635 17.87 20.00 -4.82
C LEU A 635 19.12 19.13 -4.71
N THR A 636 19.89 19.29 -3.64
CA THR A 636 21.13 18.52 -3.42
C THR A 636 21.36 18.25 -1.94
N PRO A 637 21.89 17.07 -1.56
CA PRO A 637 22.45 16.91 -0.23
C PRO A 637 23.73 17.75 -0.14
N LEU A 638 23.94 18.43 0.98
CA LEU A 638 25.15 19.22 1.22
C LEU A 638 26.13 18.47 2.12
N MET A 639 25.62 17.94 3.23
CA MET A 639 26.34 17.16 4.24
C MET A 639 25.35 16.17 4.87
N GLU A 640 25.82 15.31 5.77
CA GLU A 640 24.93 14.40 6.51
C GLU A 640 23.82 15.19 7.25
N ASN A 641 22.57 14.83 6.98
CA ASN A 641 21.36 15.51 7.49
C ASN A 641 21.14 16.96 7.02
N TYR A 642 21.91 17.46 6.04
CA TYR A 642 21.70 18.79 5.43
C TYR A 642 21.25 18.66 3.98
N GLN A 643 20.17 19.36 3.65
CA GLN A 643 19.61 19.44 2.31
C GLN A 643 19.65 20.88 1.82
N GLY A 644 20.17 21.08 0.61
CA GLY A 644 20.26 22.36 -0.06
C GLY A 644 19.27 22.46 -1.23
N VAL A 645 18.67 23.63 -1.39
CA VAL A 645 17.92 24.03 -2.59
C VAL A 645 18.53 25.33 -3.09
N VAL A 646 18.90 25.38 -4.37
CA VAL A 646 19.22 26.63 -5.07
C VAL A 646 18.24 26.81 -6.20
N GLY A 647 17.60 27.96 -6.28
CA GLY A 647 16.52 28.24 -7.23
C GLY A 647 16.66 29.58 -7.92
N PHE A 648 16.15 29.64 -9.14
CA PHE A 648 16.02 30.85 -9.91
C PHE A 648 14.61 30.93 -10.50
N VAL A 649 13.96 32.08 -10.35
CA VAL A 649 12.62 32.32 -10.88
C VAL A 649 12.62 33.62 -11.65
N TYR A 650 12.08 33.57 -12.85
CA TYR A 650 11.78 34.72 -13.67
C TYR A 650 10.26 34.90 -13.73
N TYR A 651 9.77 36.14 -13.66
CA TYR A 651 8.41 36.43 -14.11
C TYR A 651 8.32 37.68 -14.98
N ASN A 652 7.31 37.67 -15.85
CA ASN A 652 6.84 38.86 -16.55
C ASN A 652 5.35 39.08 -16.26
N ALA A 653 4.97 40.29 -15.85
CA ALA A 653 3.58 40.67 -15.55
C ALA A 653 3.17 41.89 -16.37
N ASN A 654 2.26 41.69 -17.32
CA ASN A 654 1.71 42.72 -18.18
C ASN A 654 0.37 43.23 -17.62
N TYR A 655 0.32 44.51 -17.25
CA TYR A 655 -0.90 45.19 -16.82
C TYR A 655 -1.59 45.82 -18.03
N TYR A 656 -2.36 45.00 -18.73
CA TYR A 656 -2.76 45.22 -20.12
C TYR A 656 -3.82 46.33 -20.33
N GLU A 657 -4.50 46.79 -19.28
CA GLU A 657 -5.40 47.96 -19.34
C GLU A 657 -4.93 49.13 -18.46
N ASN A 658 -3.69 49.06 -17.96
CA ASN A 658 -3.11 50.13 -17.18
C ASN A 658 -2.80 51.36 -18.06
N THR A 659 -3.24 52.54 -17.61
CA THR A 659 -3.11 53.80 -18.37
C THR A 659 -1.67 54.25 -18.59
N GLN A 660 -0.72 53.77 -17.77
CA GLN A 660 0.71 54.06 -17.88
C GLN A 660 1.49 52.98 -18.64
N GLY A 661 0.82 51.94 -19.15
CA GLY A 661 1.48 50.84 -19.86
C GLY A 661 2.43 50.02 -18.97
N ARG A 662 2.02 49.72 -17.73
CA ARG A 662 2.84 49.00 -16.76
C ARG A 662 3.16 47.56 -17.20
N ASN A 663 4.43 47.23 -17.24
CA ASN A 663 4.94 45.88 -17.42
C ASN A 663 6.10 45.64 -16.45
N ASP A 664 5.99 44.59 -15.65
CA ASP A 664 6.97 44.24 -14.62
C ASP A 664 7.75 43.01 -15.04
N THR A 665 9.07 43.07 -14.89
CA THR A 665 9.99 41.96 -15.11
C THR A 665 10.77 41.70 -13.84
N ASN A 666 10.74 40.46 -13.37
CA ASN A 666 11.32 40.10 -12.08
C ASN A 666 12.26 38.93 -12.18
N TRP A 667 13.33 39.01 -11.40
CA TRP A 667 14.31 37.98 -11.22
C TRP A 667 14.45 37.68 -9.74
N THR A 668 14.29 36.41 -9.38
CA THR A 668 14.44 35.93 -8.00
C THR A 668 15.51 34.84 -7.96
N ALA A 669 16.50 35.00 -7.11
CA ALA A 669 17.48 33.97 -6.76
C ALA A 669 17.26 33.54 -5.31
N LEU A 670 17.30 32.24 -5.06
CA LEU A 670 16.96 31.62 -3.78
C LEU A 670 18.01 30.58 -3.42
N ALA A 671 18.43 30.56 -2.16
CA ALA A 671 19.18 29.49 -1.55
C ALA A 671 18.52 29.10 -0.23
N ILE A 672 18.25 27.81 -0.02
CA ILE A 672 17.70 27.26 1.22
C ILE A 672 18.60 26.12 1.68
N VAL A 673 18.89 26.08 2.97
CA VAL A 673 19.53 24.94 3.65
C VAL A 673 18.61 24.49 4.76
N THR A 674 18.15 23.25 4.72
CA THR A 674 17.38 22.62 5.80
C THR A 674 18.19 21.53 6.49
N LYS A 675 17.91 21.35 7.77
CA LYS A 675 18.53 20.34 8.63
C LYS A 675 17.50 19.73 9.56
N LYS A 676 17.47 18.40 9.60
CA LYS A 676 16.75 17.67 10.65
C LYS A 676 17.55 17.76 11.96
N LEU A 677 17.00 18.45 12.96
CA LEU A 677 17.65 18.69 14.26
C LEU A 677 17.36 17.56 15.26
N SER A 678 16.14 17.00 15.20
CA SER A 678 15.71 15.83 15.98
C SER A 678 14.61 15.07 15.23
N GLU A 679 14.00 14.03 15.83
CA GLU A 679 12.85 13.33 15.25
C GLU A 679 11.58 14.20 15.13
N TRP A 680 11.51 15.25 15.93
CA TRP A 680 10.35 16.13 16.04
C TRP A 680 10.64 17.57 15.60
N LEU A 681 11.89 17.97 15.36
CA LEU A 681 12.28 19.33 15.00
C LEU A 681 13.13 19.38 13.72
N GLU A 682 12.73 20.25 12.80
CA GLU A 682 13.48 20.64 11.60
C GLU A 682 13.77 22.14 11.63
N GLY A 683 15.00 22.51 11.25
CA GLY A 683 15.42 23.91 11.11
C GLY A 683 15.85 24.20 9.68
N GLY A 684 15.63 25.43 9.22
CA GLY A 684 16.08 25.88 7.91
C GLY A 684 16.58 27.32 7.92
N LEU A 685 17.52 27.60 7.03
CA LEU A 685 18.03 28.93 6.72
C LEU A 685 17.77 29.20 5.24
N SER A 686 17.28 30.38 4.91
CA SER A 686 16.98 30.80 3.54
C SER A 686 17.58 32.17 3.26
N ALA A 687 18.06 32.35 2.04
CA ALA A 687 18.49 33.62 1.49
C ALA A 687 17.80 33.83 0.14
N THR A 688 17.10 34.95 -0.03
CA THR A 688 16.40 35.29 -1.26
C THR A 688 16.79 36.68 -1.71
N TYR A 689 17.15 36.81 -2.98
CA TYR A 689 17.34 38.09 -3.65
C TYR A 689 16.29 38.25 -4.73
N ILE A 690 15.57 39.38 -4.73
CA ILE A 690 14.53 39.71 -5.69
C ILE A 690 14.90 41.03 -6.34
N ARG A 691 14.81 41.10 -7.67
CA ARG A 691 14.94 42.34 -8.44
C ARG A 691 13.74 42.48 -9.36
N ASN A 692 12.96 43.55 -9.19
CA ASN A 692 11.85 43.90 -10.05
C ASN A 692 12.18 45.16 -10.87
N GLN A 693 12.03 45.08 -12.17
CA GLN A 693 12.11 46.21 -13.09
C GLN A 693 10.73 46.46 -13.68
N SER A 694 10.22 47.67 -13.55
CA SER A 694 8.92 48.05 -14.09
C SER A 694 9.06 49.18 -15.10
N THR A 695 8.19 49.21 -16.11
CA THR A 695 8.06 50.38 -17.00
C THR A 695 7.53 51.62 -16.26
N VAL A 696 6.90 51.42 -15.09
CA VAL A 696 6.51 52.49 -14.18
C VAL A 696 7.52 52.55 -13.03
N PRO A 697 8.35 53.61 -12.91
CA PRO A 697 9.47 53.67 -11.97
C PRO A 697 9.10 53.35 -10.51
N THR A 698 7.89 53.72 -10.08
CA THR A 698 7.39 53.55 -8.71
C THR A 698 7.29 52.08 -8.27
N PHE A 699 7.22 51.14 -9.22
CA PHE A 699 7.15 49.69 -8.95
C PHE A 699 8.50 48.98 -9.16
N THR A 700 9.59 49.72 -9.40
CA THR A 700 10.94 49.16 -9.48
C THR A 700 11.53 49.02 -8.07
N TYR A 701 12.07 47.83 -7.73
CA TYR A 701 12.65 47.57 -6.42
C TYR A 701 13.66 46.41 -6.43
N SER A 702 14.48 46.34 -5.39
CA SER A 702 15.31 45.18 -5.06
C SER A 702 15.13 44.81 -3.59
N LYS A 703 15.06 43.52 -3.29
CA LYS A 703 14.81 43.00 -1.95
C LYS A 703 15.78 41.88 -1.61
N TYR A 704 16.35 41.95 -0.41
CA TYR A 704 17.16 40.89 0.19
C TYR A 704 16.41 40.34 1.39
N ILE A 705 16.24 39.03 1.48
CA ILE A 705 15.53 38.38 2.58
C ILE A 705 16.43 37.28 3.11
N ILE A 706 16.68 37.29 4.42
CA ILE A 706 17.32 36.19 5.14
C ILE A 706 16.31 35.69 6.16
N GLY A 707 15.94 34.41 6.06
CA GLY A 707 14.91 33.79 6.89
C GLY A 707 15.42 32.55 7.61
N ILE A 708 14.99 32.37 8.85
CA ILE A 708 15.15 31.15 9.63
C ILE A 708 13.76 30.55 9.85
N ASN A 709 13.59 29.27 9.56
CA ASN A 709 12.35 28.54 9.78
C ASN A 709 12.59 27.37 10.73
N PHE A 710 11.64 27.14 11.63
CA PHE A 710 11.57 25.96 12.48
C PHE A 710 10.21 25.30 12.29
N SER A 711 10.19 23.98 12.11
CA SER A 711 8.95 23.21 12.08
C SER A 711 9.07 22.07 13.08
N THR A 712 8.03 21.91 13.90
CA THR A 712 7.91 20.82 14.86
C THR A 712 6.65 20.02 14.66
N SER A 713 6.74 18.70 14.74
CA SER A 713 5.60 17.78 14.62
C SER A 713 5.50 16.92 15.88
N THR A 714 4.34 16.92 16.54
CA THR A 714 4.13 16.22 17.82
C THR A 714 2.81 15.44 17.82
N ALA A 715 2.68 14.51 18.77
CA ALA A 715 1.62 13.52 18.81
C ALA A 715 0.46 13.80 19.79
N PHE A 716 0.41 15.00 20.40
CA PHE A 716 -0.53 15.32 21.50
C PHE A 716 -1.97 14.85 21.26
#